data_AF-A0A940KVG9-F1
#
_entry.id   AF-A0A940KVG9-F1
#
_cell.length_a   1.000
_cell.length_b   1.000
_cell.length_c   1.000
_cell.angle_alpha   90.00
_cell.angle_beta   90.00
_cell.angle_gamma   90.00
#
_symmetry.space_group_name_H-M   'P 1'
#
loop_
_entity.id
_entity.type
_entity.pdbx_description
1 polymer ?
#
loop_
_entity_poly.entity_id
_entity_poly.type
_entity_poly.pdbx_seq_one_letter_code
_entity_poly.pdbx_strand_id
1 'polypeptide(L)'
;MNARDPIPLSSLRRTDASRRNHPPTHWPGRLDRLARRALGLVVALCAAAGSSLSFAQHHVPVTLDELVDGSASIVEGTLVSAQPRWNNQHNLILTDYRFRIGRVLIDGGVGHTEFVVTQAGGTLDGETHKLSSNPELFVGERYVAFLDPEANHVFCPFMGGDQGVYRVTDDNLASALSGRQSLPLDSLIAQIDTRVQKRGNAPPHFRHAGPAAGVTYPSKTAVPFRAPFAPPAASSSLAPLQQQASADPEPGDALAEPVVDPQPEPQAAHAPTTPNWHRFAIANRPIVWDEWPHDWWVSPHDQYRMSDWNHVADNLNRVSGTDLTTWAWGNDRFEMVGFPSNADMVAQFGAGWGATTLAITWSRWNGSGVILESDIALNPAYCWTLDESRSANGSDTCWGIDQSTLHELGHAWGLAHPWETENVWWDSVMNYAPKEFRPPFLHEDDADAVRVSYPGATIDLDGLLSLYQTEDDPNSMNALYTAAFPGATTIYHGQPLTFGTIQVENAGTLAFADPRVEIYLAQNWRSWTDSYYFLRAASYSITVDPSSTRRLTVNPTTIPDTMPTGRYYPSMYLRLDGDQVTGNNTAVSSPNVMATIRNVPATLTPVESWSTWSLGRIGPSGSWELLLPVVAGDDYELSLCSAVGGGSADFDTVMEVVGVTSNDDDCGLQSHVLFTSDSTTTRTISIRGYDLAAQGTFTLAYRRIPDDTLFRDGFD
;
A
#
# COMPACT_ATOMS: atom_id res chain seq x y z
N MET A 1 -32.75 -49.67 43.47
CA MET A 1 -32.14 -50.34 42.32
C MET A 1 -31.34 -49.31 41.55
N ASN A 2 -30.03 -49.50 41.57
CA ASN A 2 -28.95 -48.94 40.73
C ASN A 2 -28.77 -47.43 40.62
N ALA A 3 -27.88 -46.95 41.50
CA ALA A 3 -27.03 -45.80 41.35
C ALA A 3 -25.98 -45.97 40.24
N ARG A 4 -25.51 -44.86 39.66
CA ARG A 4 -24.18 -44.71 39.06
C ARG A 4 -23.57 -43.40 39.51
N ASP A 5 -22.41 -43.53 40.13
CA ASP A 5 -21.55 -42.48 40.69
C ASP A 5 -20.76 -41.72 39.62
N PRO A 6 -20.28 -40.50 39.94
CA PRO A 6 -19.26 -39.78 39.19
C PRO A 6 -17.84 -40.14 39.67
N ILE A 7 -16.87 -40.10 38.74
CA ILE A 7 -15.44 -40.32 38.98
C ILE A 7 -14.77 -38.97 39.34
N PRO A 8 -14.02 -38.86 40.45
CA PRO A 8 -13.08 -37.76 40.67
C PRO A 8 -11.62 -38.22 40.49
N LEU A 9 -10.81 -37.37 39.86
CA LEU A 9 -9.36 -37.54 39.74
C LEU A 9 -8.66 -37.10 41.03
N SER A 10 -8.01 -38.05 41.69
CA SER A 10 -7.12 -37.83 42.84
C SER A 10 -5.65 -37.76 42.42
N SER A 11 -4.99 -36.72 42.92
CA SER A 11 -3.62 -36.65 43.44
C SER A 11 -2.69 -37.88 43.29
N LEU A 12 -1.52 -37.64 42.70
CA LEU A 12 -0.32 -38.48 42.92
C LEU A 12 0.88 -37.61 43.31
N ARG A 13 1.25 -37.72 44.59
CA ARG A 13 2.60 -37.42 45.11
C ARG A 13 3.57 -38.47 44.56
N ARG A 14 4.79 -38.05 44.21
CA ARG A 14 5.99 -38.90 44.31
C ARG A 14 7.11 -38.15 45.01
N THR A 15 7.55 -38.73 46.11
CA THR A 15 8.87 -38.60 46.73
C THR A 15 9.93 -39.23 45.81
N ASP A 16 11.15 -38.69 45.72
CA ASP A 16 12.28 -39.28 46.43
C ASP A 16 13.60 -38.52 46.27
N ALA A 17 14.48 -38.79 47.24
CA ALA A 17 15.71 -38.08 47.56
C ALA A 17 16.97 -38.63 46.87
N SER A 18 17.97 -37.73 46.78
CA SER A 18 19.42 -37.98 46.93
C SER A 18 20.17 -38.81 45.87
N ARG A 19 21.21 -38.20 45.30
CA ARG A 19 22.60 -38.70 45.41
C ARG A 19 23.60 -37.65 44.92
N ARG A 20 24.65 -37.47 45.73
CA ARG A 20 25.87 -36.70 45.45
C ARG A 20 26.72 -37.46 44.43
N ASN A 21 27.46 -36.73 43.60
CA ASN A 21 28.88 -36.98 43.30
C ASN A 21 29.48 -35.78 42.52
N HIS A 22 30.44 -35.11 43.15
CA HIS A 22 31.53 -34.34 42.51
C HIS A 22 32.56 -35.34 41.94
N PRO A 23 33.52 -35.00 41.03
CA PRO A 23 34.38 -33.80 41.10
C PRO A 23 34.84 -33.27 39.70
N PRO A 24 36.01 -32.61 39.52
CA PRO A 24 36.09 -31.18 39.18
C PRO A 24 36.79 -30.90 37.84
N THR A 25 36.77 -29.65 37.34
CA THR A 25 37.91 -29.09 36.58
C THR A 25 37.81 -27.57 36.46
N HIS A 26 38.90 -26.91 36.84
CA HIS A 26 39.21 -25.51 36.58
C HIS A 26 39.47 -25.26 35.08
N TRP A 27 39.02 -24.13 34.52
CA TRP A 27 39.76 -23.33 33.52
C TRP A 27 39.26 -21.86 33.52
N PRO A 28 40.13 -20.84 33.45
CA PRO A 28 39.75 -19.43 33.40
C PRO A 28 39.75 -18.90 31.95
N GLY A 29 38.87 -17.94 31.60
CA GLY A 29 38.91 -17.37 30.25
C GLY A 29 38.06 -16.13 30.05
N ARG A 30 38.73 -14.98 29.88
CA ARG A 30 38.21 -13.61 29.68
C ARG A 30 37.43 -13.37 28.36
N LEU A 31 36.75 -14.34 27.78
CA LEU A 31 36.04 -14.18 26.49
C LEU A 31 34.55 -13.81 26.61
N ASP A 32 33.99 -13.87 27.83
CA ASP A 32 32.54 -13.76 28.05
C ASP A 32 32.00 -12.31 28.07
N ARG A 33 32.86 -11.29 28.00
CA ARG A 33 32.43 -9.87 28.01
C ARG A 33 32.30 -9.23 26.63
N LEU A 34 32.97 -9.76 25.61
CA LEU A 34 32.85 -9.26 24.24
C LEU A 34 31.65 -9.88 23.50
N ALA A 35 31.37 -11.17 23.74
CA ALA A 35 30.19 -11.83 23.18
C ALA A 35 28.86 -11.22 23.70
N ARG A 36 28.81 -10.82 24.97
CA ARG A 36 27.62 -10.15 25.55
C ARG A 36 27.42 -8.71 25.08
N ARG A 37 28.48 -8.03 24.63
CA ARG A 37 28.38 -6.69 24.02
C ARG A 37 28.01 -6.75 22.54
N ALA A 38 28.49 -7.75 21.80
CA ALA A 38 28.09 -7.99 20.42
C ALA A 38 26.62 -8.43 20.31
N LEU A 39 26.14 -9.29 21.22
CA LEU A 39 24.74 -9.72 21.25
C LEU A 39 23.77 -8.58 21.65
N GLY A 40 24.20 -7.67 22.54
CA GLY A 40 23.43 -6.48 22.89
C GLY A 40 23.33 -5.44 21.77
N LEU A 41 24.35 -5.33 20.91
CA LEU A 41 24.33 -4.41 19.77
C LEU A 41 23.47 -4.95 18.61
N VAL A 42 23.43 -6.27 18.40
CA VAL A 42 22.57 -6.91 17.39
C VAL A 42 21.09 -6.82 17.78
N VAL A 43 20.75 -7.02 19.07
CA VAL A 43 19.36 -6.84 19.55
C VAL A 43 18.91 -5.38 19.51
N ALA A 44 19.80 -4.42 19.76
CA ALA A 44 19.50 -2.99 19.64
C ALA A 44 19.38 -2.50 18.18
N LEU A 45 20.15 -3.07 17.23
CA LEU A 45 19.98 -2.78 15.80
C LEU A 45 18.71 -3.43 15.22
N CYS A 46 18.30 -4.62 15.70
CA CYS A 46 17.03 -5.23 15.29
C CYS A 46 15.80 -4.49 15.86
N ALA A 47 15.90 -3.87 17.04
CA ALA A 47 14.82 -3.05 17.60
C ALA A 47 14.67 -1.67 16.92
N ALA A 48 15.72 -1.16 16.26
CA ALA A 48 15.68 0.11 15.52
C ALA A 48 15.21 -0.04 14.05
N ALA A 49 15.11 -1.27 13.54
CA ALA A 49 14.55 -1.58 12.22
C ALA A 49 13.04 -1.88 12.27
N GLY A 50 12.40 -1.72 13.44
CA GLY A 50 10.94 -1.66 13.56
C GLY A 50 10.41 -0.36 12.99
N SER A 51 10.57 -0.19 11.68
CA SER A 51 9.92 0.86 10.91
C SER A 51 8.43 0.74 11.21
N SER A 52 7.87 1.77 11.83
CA SER A 52 6.43 1.92 11.95
C SER A 52 5.90 1.90 10.52
N LEU A 53 5.26 0.79 10.12
CA LEU A 53 4.52 0.76 8.87
C LEU A 53 3.43 1.82 9.03
N SER A 54 3.58 2.92 8.30
CA SER A 54 2.56 3.94 8.18
C SER A 54 1.43 3.33 7.39
N PHE A 55 0.47 2.73 8.10
CA PHE A 55 -0.80 2.36 7.50
C PHE A 55 -1.40 3.65 6.92
N ALA A 56 -2.01 3.57 5.76
CA ALA A 56 -2.66 4.71 5.13
C ALA A 56 -3.88 4.21 4.37
N GLN A 57 -5.09 4.63 4.81
CA GLN A 57 -6.38 4.08 4.41
C GLN A 57 -7.31 5.15 3.76
N HIS A 58 -8.55 4.82 3.36
CA HIS A 58 -9.57 5.83 2.96
C HIS A 58 -9.89 6.83 4.09
N HIS A 59 -9.50 6.45 5.31
CA HIS A 59 -9.23 7.36 6.40
C HIS A 59 -7.73 7.45 6.68
N VAL A 60 -7.25 8.61 7.11
CA VAL A 60 -5.93 8.69 7.72
C VAL A 60 -5.92 7.80 8.97
N PRO A 61 -4.98 6.85 9.11
CA PRO A 61 -4.92 6.02 10.29
C PRO A 61 -4.67 6.81 11.54
N VAL A 62 -5.50 6.55 12.54
CA VAL A 62 -5.45 7.26 13.82
C VAL A 62 -5.04 6.27 14.89
N THR A 63 -3.91 6.54 15.53
CA THR A 63 -3.45 5.77 16.68
C THR A 63 -4.35 6.00 17.89
N LEU A 64 -4.35 5.09 18.86
CA LEU A 64 -5.07 5.30 20.12
C LEU A 64 -4.59 6.55 20.88
N ASP A 65 -3.30 6.91 20.79
CA ASP A 65 -2.80 8.18 21.34
C ASP A 65 -3.51 9.38 20.68
N GLU A 66 -3.59 9.40 19.35
CA GLU A 66 -4.25 10.47 18.60
C GLU A 66 -5.76 10.51 18.83
N LEU A 67 -6.44 9.36 18.92
CA LEU A 67 -7.86 9.28 19.29
C LEU A 67 -8.08 9.91 20.67
N VAL A 68 -7.25 9.59 21.67
CA VAL A 68 -7.34 10.16 23.02
C VAL A 68 -7.02 11.66 23.03
N ASP A 69 -5.98 12.09 22.32
CA ASP A 69 -5.53 13.49 22.27
C ASP A 69 -6.52 14.37 21.49
N GLY A 70 -7.17 13.84 20.46
CA GLY A 70 -8.15 14.54 19.63
C GLY A 70 -9.56 14.60 20.22
N SER A 71 -9.91 13.70 21.16
CA SER A 71 -11.29 13.61 21.68
C SER A 71 -11.61 14.69 22.72
N ALA A 72 -12.79 15.31 22.61
CA ALA A 72 -13.36 16.09 23.72
C ALA A 72 -13.86 15.20 24.84
N SER A 73 -14.54 14.11 24.49
CA SER A 73 -15.11 13.17 25.44
C SER A 73 -14.81 11.75 24.99
N ILE A 74 -14.64 10.85 25.96
CA ILE A 74 -14.54 9.41 25.69
C ILE A 74 -15.47 8.72 26.67
N VAL A 75 -16.40 7.93 26.13
CA VAL A 75 -17.48 7.33 26.91
C VAL A 75 -17.71 5.88 26.52
N GLU A 76 -17.98 5.04 27.51
CA GLU A 76 -18.58 3.73 27.33
C GLU A 76 -20.09 3.87 27.56
N GLY A 77 -20.91 3.48 26.58
CA GLY A 77 -22.36 3.62 26.66
C GLY A 77 -23.13 2.62 25.82
N THR A 78 -24.39 2.42 26.14
CA THR A 78 -25.33 1.60 25.36
C THR A 78 -26.17 2.51 24.48
N LEU A 79 -26.26 2.21 23.18
CA LEU A 79 -27.15 2.93 22.28
C LEU A 79 -28.60 2.55 22.60
N VAL A 80 -29.41 3.49 23.08
CA VAL A 80 -30.79 3.23 23.54
C VAL A 80 -31.86 3.63 22.53
N SER A 81 -31.56 4.55 21.62
CA SER A 81 -32.46 4.89 20.50
C SER A 81 -31.69 5.50 19.33
N ALA A 82 -32.17 5.24 18.12
CA ALA A 82 -31.78 5.93 16.90
C ALA A 82 -33.03 6.59 16.31
N GLN A 83 -33.04 7.92 16.20
CA GLN A 83 -34.20 8.66 15.70
C GLN A 83 -33.83 9.45 14.43
N PRO A 84 -34.29 8.99 13.25
CA PRO A 84 -34.05 9.72 12.02
C PRO A 84 -34.97 10.94 11.92
N ARG A 85 -34.45 12.03 11.35
CA ARG A 85 -35.15 13.28 11.04
C ARG A 85 -34.52 13.94 9.83
N TRP A 86 -35.26 14.81 9.17
CA TRP A 86 -34.66 15.71 8.19
C TRP A 86 -33.82 16.80 8.89
N ASN A 87 -32.75 17.25 8.22
CA ASN A 87 -32.08 18.50 8.58
C ASN A 87 -32.99 19.71 8.30
N ASN A 88 -32.55 20.91 8.71
CA ASN A 88 -33.35 22.13 8.55
C ASN A 88 -33.61 22.49 7.08
N GLN A 89 -32.71 22.10 6.18
CA GLN A 89 -32.79 22.29 4.75
C GLN A 89 -33.71 21.28 4.05
N HIS A 90 -34.12 20.22 4.76
CA HIS A 90 -34.96 19.14 4.24
C HIS A 90 -34.38 18.43 3.01
N ASN A 91 -33.05 18.28 2.97
CA ASN A 91 -32.33 17.60 1.89
C ASN A 91 -31.46 16.43 2.37
N LEU A 92 -31.22 16.30 3.68
CA LEU A 92 -30.42 15.23 4.26
C LEU A 92 -31.11 14.64 5.48
N ILE A 93 -31.20 13.31 5.55
CA ILE A 93 -31.63 12.60 6.74
C ILE A 93 -30.46 12.58 7.73
N LEU A 94 -30.73 13.01 8.94
CA LEU A 94 -29.85 12.91 10.10
C LEU A 94 -30.45 11.93 11.08
N THR A 95 -29.64 11.10 11.72
CA THR A 95 -30.06 10.22 12.80
C THR A 95 -29.47 10.71 14.12
N ASP A 96 -30.36 11.00 15.07
CA ASP A 96 -29.99 11.31 16.46
C ASP A 96 -29.86 9.98 17.23
N TYR A 97 -28.62 9.61 17.55
CA TYR A 97 -28.28 8.43 18.33
C TYR A 97 -28.15 8.81 19.81
N ARG A 98 -29.04 8.28 20.65
CA ARG A 98 -29.05 8.50 22.10
C ARG A 98 -28.35 7.37 22.81
N PHE A 99 -27.32 7.71 23.58
CA PHE A 99 -26.57 6.76 24.39
C PHE A 99 -26.91 6.92 25.86
N ARG A 100 -27.06 5.79 26.56
CA ARG A 100 -27.01 5.74 28.02
C ARG A 100 -25.59 5.50 28.46
N ILE A 101 -25.04 6.40 29.27
CA ILE A 101 -23.65 6.36 29.71
C ILE A 101 -23.51 5.28 30.79
N GLY A 102 -22.58 4.34 30.57
CA GLY A 102 -22.12 3.39 31.56
C GLY A 102 -20.90 3.92 32.31
N ARG A 103 -19.93 4.46 31.59
CA ARG A 103 -18.67 5.00 32.14
C ARG A 103 -18.19 6.19 31.31
N VAL A 104 -17.65 7.21 31.98
CA VAL A 104 -16.97 8.35 31.35
C VAL A 104 -15.48 8.22 31.61
N LEU A 105 -14.67 8.28 30.56
CA LEU A 105 -13.20 8.21 30.60
C LEU A 105 -12.57 9.60 30.43
N ILE A 106 -13.16 10.44 29.58
CA ILE A 106 -12.91 11.88 29.50
C ILE A 106 -14.26 12.58 29.48
N ASP A 107 -14.45 13.54 30.39
CA ASP A 107 -15.65 14.37 30.44
C ASP A 107 -15.42 15.73 29.76
N GLY A 108 -15.79 15.82 28.50
CA GLY A 108 -15.82 17.08 27.72
C GLY A 108 -17.18 17.77 27.76
N GLY A 109 -18.07 17.45 28.71
CA GLY A 109 -19.38 18.09 28.84
C GLY A 109 -20.56 17.31 28.28
N VAL A 110 -20.39 16.03 27.94
CA VAL A 110 -21.48 15.15 27.48
C VAL A 110 -22.43 14.72 28.59
N GLY A 111 -22.12 15.05 29.85
CA GLY A 111 -22.89 14.66 31.03
C GLY A 111 -22.57 13.25 31.52
N HIS A 112 -23.34 12.75 32.48
CA HIS A 112 -23.06 11.47 33.16
C HIS A 112 -24.16 10.41 33.02
N THR A 113 -25.31 10.75 32.45
CA THR A 113 -26.45 9.82 32.36
C THR A 113 -26.74 9.41 30.93
N GLU A 114 -26.86 10.39 30.03
CA GLU A 114 -27.14 10.18 28.62
C GLU A 114 -26.52 11.30 27.80
N PHE A 115 -26.21 11.00 26.55
CA PHE A 115 -25.85 12.01 25.54
C PHE A 115 -26.48 11.63 24.19
N VAL A 116 -26.53 12.61 23.29
CA VAL A 116 -27.01 12.41 21.91
C VAL A 116 -25.91 12.84 20.97
N VAL A 117 -25.63 12.00 19.97
CA VAL A 117 -24.82 12.38 18.80
C VAL A 117 -25.71 12.35 17.57
N THR A 118 -25.46 13.25 16.63
CA THR A 118 -26.18 13.31 15.37
C THR A 118 -25.21 12.96 14.25
N GLN A 119 -25.63 12.08 13.35
CA GLN A 119 -24.85 11.62 12.21
C GLN A 119 -25.74 11.63 10.96
N ALA A 120 -25.21 11.98 9.79
CA ALA A 120 -25.95 11.87 8.53
C ALA A 120 -26.22 10.41 8.16
N GLY A 121 -27.37 10.22 7.53
CA GLY A 121 -27.90 8.91 7.19
C GLY A 121 -29.04 8.49 8.10
N GLY A 122 -29.60 7.33 7.79
CA GLY A 122 -30.79 6.78 8.44
C GLY A 122 -31.94 6.61 7.46
N THR A 123 -33.04 6.03 7.94
CA THR A 123 -34.24 5.75 7.13
C THR A 123 -35.44 6.53 7.66
N LEU A 124 -36.06 7.36 6.83
CA LEU A 124 -37.24 8.15 7.18
C LEU A 124 -38.21 8.16 6.00
N ASP A 125 -39.50 7.93 6.28
CA ASP A 125 -40.59 7.95 5.27
C ASP A 125 -40.34 7.06 4.03
N GLY A 126 -39.60 5.96 4.21
CA GLY A 126 -39.25 5.04 3.13
C GLY A 126 -38.09 5.52 2.25
N GLU A 127 -37.35 6.54 2.65
CA GLU A 127 -36.09 6.95 2.05
C GLU A 127 -34.94 6.68 3.02
N THR A 128 -33.81 6.20 2.50
CA THR A 128 -32.62 5.93 3.29
C THR A 128 -31.43 6.67 2.71
N HIS A 129 -30.67 7.34 3.57
CA HIS A 129 -29.38 7.95 3.24
C HIS A 129 -28.25 7.18 3.93
N LYS A 130 -27.11 7.00 3.25
CA LYS A 130 -25.85 6.48 3.82
C LYS A 130 -24.67 7.31 3.31
N LEU A 131 -23.65 7.41 4.16
CA LEU A 131 -22.35 7.98 3.85
C LEU A 131 -21.33 6.85 3.99
N SER A 132 -20.40 6.71 3.04
CA SER A 132 -19.40 5.62 3.06
C SER A 132 -18.56 5.59 4.33
N SER A 133 -18.25 6.76 4.90
CA SER A 133 -17.36 6.89 6.06
C SER A 133 -18.06 6.83 7.43
N ASN A 134 -19.37 6.60 7.48
CA ASN A 134 -20.15 6.71 8.70
C ASN A 134 -20.32 5.34 9.38
N PRO A 135 -19.96 5.20 10.68
CA PRO A 135 -20.11 3.92 11.37
C PRO A 135 -21.58 3.52 11.48
N GLU A 136 -21.86 2.23 11.30
CA GLU A 136 -23.18 1.67 11.53
C GLU A 136 -23.35 1.31 13.02
N LEU A 137 -24.41 1.86 13.63
CA LEU A 137 -24.69 1.72 15.05
C LEU A 137 -26.04 1.03 15.25
N PHE A 138 -26.10 0.08 16.17
CA PHE A 138 -27.29 -0.73 16.42
C PHE A 138 -27.84 -0.47 17.83
N VAL A 139 -29.15 -0.23 17.92
CA VAL A 139 -29.83 -0.03 19.21
C VAL A 139 -29.73 -1.30 20.05
N GLY A 140 -29.37 -1.14 21.32
CA GLY A 140 -29.13 -2.21 22.28
C GLY A 140 -27.66 -2.58 22.45
N GLU A 141 -26.81 -2.23 21.49
CA GLU A 141 -25.38 -2.52 21.54
C GLU A 141 -24.62 -1.55 22.46
N ARG A 142 -23.49 -2.03 22.99
CA ARG A 142 -22.58 -1.27 23.85
C ARG A 142 -21.37 -0.80 23.04
N TYR A 143 -20.93 0.42 23.28
CA TYR A 143 -19.83 1.05 22.56
C TYR A 143 -18.87 1.78 23.49
N VAL A 144 -17.58 1.83 23.12
CA VAL A 144 -16.65 2.87 23.56
C VAL A 144 -16.52 3.88 22.42
N ALA A 145 -16.92 5.12 22.65
CA ALA A 145 -16.97 6.18 21.65
C ALA A 145 -16.01 7.32 22.00
N PHE A 146 -15.17 7.68 21.03
CA PHE A 146 -14.26 8.81 21.04
C PHE A 146 -14.95 9.97 20.31
N LEU A 147 -15.32 11.03 21.03
CA LEU A 147 -16.19 12.10 20.50
C LEU A 147 -15.38 13.32 20.08
N ASP A 148 -15.66 13.81 18.88
CA ASP A 148 -15.01 14.98 18.30
C ASP A 148 -15.42 16.28 19.04
N PRO A 149 -14.46 17.13 19.47
CA PRO A 149 -14.73 18.42 20.12
C PRO A 149 -15.59 19.39 19.32
N GLU A 150 -15.52 19.34 18.00
CA GLU A 150 -16.27 20.24 17.12
C GLU A 150 -17.67 19.72 16.82
N ALA A 151 -17.99 18.47 17.21
CA ALA A 151 -19.28 17.79 17.11
C ALA A 151 -20.13 18.28 15.92
N ASN A 152 -19.53 18.32 14.74
CA ASN A 152 -20.17 18.81 13.53
C ASN A 152 -21.28 17.81 13.17
N HIS A 153 -22.53 18.18 13.48
CA HIS A 153 -23.72 17.32 13.62
C HIS A 153 -24.17 16.54 12.36
N VAL A 154 -23.38 16.51 11.29
CA VAL A 154 -23.78 15.92 10.01
C VAL A 154 -22.75 14.90 9.51
N PHE A 155 -21.45 15.11 9.70
CA PHE A 155 -20.46 14.05 9.45
C PHE A 155 -20.34 13.13 10.66
N CYS A 156 -19.53 12.07 10.53
CA CYS A 156 -19.23 11.16 11.62
C CYS A 156 -18.83 11.94 12.90
N PRO A 157 -19.63 11.90 13.99
CA PRO A 157 -19.38 12.67 15.21
C PRO A 157 -18.25 12.07 16.08
N PHE A 158 -17.64 11.00 15.58
CA PHE A 158 -16.61 10.24 16.26
C PHE A 158 -15.24 10.66 15.74
N MET A 159 -14.34 10.95 16.67
CA MET A 159 -12.95 11.25 16.41
C MET A 159 -12.31 10.08 15.65
N GLY A 160 -11.77 10.34 14.45
CA GLY A 160 -11.19 9.30 13.61
C GLY A 160 -12.18 8.47 12.79
N GLY A 161 -13.47 8.81 12.79
CA GLY A 161 -14.47 8.07 12.03
C GLY A 161 -14.94 6.80 12.75
N ASP A 162 -15.11 5.74 11.98
CA ASP A 162 -15.30 4.37 12.44
C ASP A 162 -14.16 3.83 13.33
N GLN A 163 -12.93 4.37 13.20
CA GLN A 163 -11.77 4.03 14.04
C GLN A 163 -11.97 4.48 15.51
N GLY A 164 -12.79 5.51 15.73
CA GLY A 164 -13.09 6.07 17.04
C GLY A 164 -14.29 5.42 17.75
N VAL A 165 -14.83 4.33 17.22
CA VAL A 165 -15.98 3.66 17.80
C VAL A 165 -15.68 2.18 17.95
N TYR A 166 -15.67 1.68 19.18
CA TYR A 166 -15.47 0.27 19.46
C TYR A 166 -16.79 -0.34 19.88
N ARG A 167 -17.31 -1.30 19.11
CA ARG A 167 -18.43 -2.13 19.54
C ARG A 167 -17.94 -3.11 20.59
N VAL A 168 -18.70 -3.25 21.66
CA VAL A 168 -18.37 -4.14 22.77
C VAL A 168 -19.36 -5.29 22.81
N THR A 169 -18.85 -6.49 22.55
CA THR A 169 -19.62 -7.73 22.54
C THR A 169 -19.87 -8.28 23.95
N ASP A 170 -20.73 -9.30 24.06
CA ASP A 170 -21.10 -9.94 25.32
C ASP A 170 -19.93 -10.65 26.03
N ASP A 171 -18.94 -11.13 25.27
CA ASP A 171 -17.68 -11.70 25.80
C ASP A 171 -16.65 -10.62 26.19
N ASN A 172 -17.07 -9.36 26.20
CA ASN A 172 -16.27 -8.21 26.60
C ASN A 172 -15.08 -7.95 25.67
N LEU A 173 -15.18 -8.34 24.40
CA LEU A 173 -14.25 -7.92 23.35
C LEU A 173 -14.71 -6.56 22.81
N ALA A 174 -13.78 -5.61 22.71
CA ALA A 174 -14.01 -4.31 22.11
C ALA A 174 -13.34 -4.29 20.73
N SER A 175 -14.13 -4.15 19.67
CA SER A 175 -13.68 -4.13 18.28
C SER A 175 -14.01 -2.79 17.63
N ALA A 176 -12.98 -2.09 17.14
CA ALA A 176 -13.16 -0.86 16.36
C ALA A 176 -14.06 -1.16 15.15
N LEU A 177 -15.02 -0.29 14.85
CA LEU A 177 -15.95 -0.47 13.73
C LEU A 177 -15.25 -0.35 12.37
N SER A 178 -14.10 0.30 12.33
CA SER A 178 -13.19 0.27 11.18
C SER A 178 -12.52 -1.09 10.97
N GLY A 179 -12.76 -2.05 11.87
CA GLY A 179 -12.14 -3.36 11.84
C GLY A 179 -10.65 -3.37 12.14
N ARG A 180 -10.04 -2.34 12.73
CA ARG A 180 -8.56 -2.29 12.82
C ARG A 180 -7.97 -2.82 14.10
N GLN A 181 -8.79 -2.92 15.12
CA GLN A 181 -8.31 -3.26 16.45
C GLN A 181 -9.42 -3.96 17.23
N SER A 182 -9.10 -5.15 17.73
CA SER A 182 -9.91 -5.94 18.64
C SER A 182 -9.09 -6.28 19.87
N LEU A 183 -9.62 -5.99 21.06
CA LEU A 183 -8.95 -6.28 22.32
C LEU A 183 -9.96 -6.42 23.45
N PRO A 184 -9.65 -7.17 24.53
CA PRO A 184 -10.53 -7.21 25.70
C PRO A 184 -10.83 -5.80 26.22
N LEU A 185 -12.09 -5.50 26.54
CA LEU A 185 -12.54 -4.17 26.96
C LEU A 185 -11.66 -3.61 28.09
N ASP A 186 -11.38 -4.40 29.12
CA ASP A 186 -10.56 -3.96 30.24
C ASP A 186 -9.14 -3.53 29.82
N SER A 187 -8.59 -4.19 28.78
CA SER A 187 -7.30 -3.82 28.21
C SER A 187 -7.38 -2.51 27.43
N LEU A 188 -8.46 -2.28 26.67
CA LEU A 188 -8.71 -1.01 25.99
C LEU A 188 -8.85 0.13 26.99
N ILE A 189 -9.68 -0.05 28.02
CA ILE A 189 -9.88 0.96 29.07
C ILE A 189 -8.58 1.29 29.79
N ALA A 190 -7.78 0.29 30.18
CA ALA A 190 -6.49 0.53 30.82
C ALA A 190 -5.50 1.29 29.91
N GLN A 191 -5.53 1.00 28.61
CA GLN A 191 -4.73 1.73 27.62
C GLN A 191 -5.19 3.18 27.42
N ILE A 192 -6.51 3.42 27.44
CA ILE A 192 -7.10 4.77 27.40
C ILE A 192 -6.71 5.52 28.67
N ASP A 193 -6.93 4.96 29.86
CA ASP A 193 -6.62 5.60 31.14
C ASP A 193 -5.15 6.04 31.24
N THR A 194 -4.23 5.18 30.78
CA THR A 194 -2.80 5.51 30.72
C THR A 194 -2.53 6.75 29.86
N ARG A 195 -3.21 6.86 28.71
CA ARG A 195 -3.07 7.99 27.78
C ARG A 195 -3.77 9.24 28.29
N VAL A 196 -4.95 9.11 28.90
CA VAL A 196 -5.66 10.21 29.56
C VAL A 196 -4.80 10.81 30.67
N GLN A 197 -4.14 9.97 31.49
CA GLN A 197 -3.19 10.43 32.51
C GLN A 197 -2.00 11.19 31.90
N LYS A 198 -1.46 10.72 30.77
CA LYS A 198 -0.38 11.38 30.04
C LYS A 198 -0.82 12.73 29.45
N ARG A 199 -2.02 12.80 28.86
CA ARG A 199 -2.63 14.00 28.29
C ARG A 199 -2.93 15.05 29.38
N GLY A 200 -3.38 14.61 30.55
CA GLY A 200 -3.79 15.49 31.64
C GLY A 200 -4.93 16.42 31.24
N ASN A 201 -4.81 17.71 31.56
CA ASN A 201 -5.82 18.73 31.25
C ASN A 201 -5.58 19.43 29.90
N ALA A 202 -4.74 18.87 29.02
CA ALA A 202 -4.51 19.46 27.71
C ALA A 202 -5.85 19.49 26.93
N PRO A 203 -6.19 20.64 26.29
CA PRO A 203 -7.37 20.70 25.44
C PRO A 203 -7.24 19.67 24.30
N PRO A 204 -8.36 19.20 23.74
CA PRO A 204 -8.32 18.37 22.55
C PRO A 204 -7.46 19.04 21.48
N HIS A 205 -6.48 18.32 20.96
CA HIS A 205 -5.56 18.86 19.95
C HIS A 205 -5.70 18.02 18.69
N PHE A 206 -6.66 18.40 17.84
CA PHE A 206 -6.75 17.80 16.52
C PHE A 206 -5.84 18.56 15.54
N ARG A 207 -4.94 17.83 14.86
CA ARG A 207 -4.23 18.38 13.71
C ARG A 207 -5.08 18.11 12.48
N HIS A 208 -5.87 19.09 12.06
CA HIS A 208 -6.32 19.10 10.68
C HIS A 208 -5.07 19.12 9.81
N ALA A 209 -4.96 18.18 8.88
CA ALA A 209 -4.07 18.38 7.75
C ALA A 209 -4.54 19.70 7.12
N GLY A 210 -3.75 20.76 7.28
CA GLY A 210 -4.01 21.99 6.54
C GLY A 210 -3.95 21.66 5.05
N PRO A 211 -4.75 22.35 4.20
CA PRO A 211 -4.68 22.13 2.77
C PRO A 211 -3.23 22.20 2.30
N ALA A 212 -2.83 21.30 1.40
CA ALA A 212 -1.49 21.32 0.82
C ALA A 212 -1.21 22.73 0.31
N ALA A 213 -0.23 23.41 0.91
CA ALA A 213 0.00 24.82 0.65
C ALA A 213 0.30 25.03 -0.84
N GLY A 214 -0.52 25.86 -1.50
CA GLY A 214 -0.31 26.24 -2.91
C GLY A 214 -0.95 25.34 -3.97
N VAL A 215 -1.70 24.30 -3.58
CA VAL A 215 -2.47 23.48 -4.55
C VAL A 215 -3.94 23.87 -4.50
N THR A 216 -4.53 24.19 -5.64
CA THR A 216 -5.97 24.37 -5.79
C THR A 216 -6.53 23.18 -6.55
N TYR A 217 -7.44 22.44 -5.93
CA TYR A 217 -8.15 21.38 -6.59
C TYR A 217 -9.46 21.90 -7.18
N PRO A 218 -9.84 21.47 -8.38
CA PRO A 218 -11.05 21.96 -9.02
C PRO A 218 -12.30 21.30 -8.38
N SER A 219 -13.41 22.00 -8.32
CA SER A 219 -14.66 21.47 -7.80
C SER A 219 -15.86 22.03 -8.56
N LYS A 220 -16.94 21.26 -8.62
CA LYS A 220 -18.21 21.78 -9.12
C LYS A 220 -18.71 22.82 -8.14
N THR A 221 -19.29 23.90 -8.67
CA THR A 221 -19.90 24.94 -7.86
C THR A 221 -21.13 24.38 -7.16
N ALA A 222 -21.12 24.33 -5.84
CA ALA A 222 -22.29 23.93 -5.06
C ALA A 222 -23.44 24.92 -5.31
N VAL A 223 -24.60 24.39 -5.71
CA VAL A 223 -25.84 25.19 -5.87
C VAL A 223 -26.90 24.67 -4.90
N PRO A 224 -27.71 25.54 -4.28
CA PRO A 224 -28.77 25.09 -3.38
C PRO A 224 -29.69 24.11 -4.09
N PHE A 225 -30.16 23.09 -3.37
CA PHE A 225 -31.20 22.20 -3.87
C PHE A 225 -32.38 23.02 -4.39
N ARG A 226 -32.74 22.77 -5.65
CA ARG A 226 -33.99 23.22 -6.27
C ARG A 226 -34.77 21.97 -6.58
N ALA A 227 -36.10 22.02 -6.38
CA ALA A 227 -37.06 20.92 -6.55
C ALA A 227 -36.64 19.92 -7.65
N PRO A 228 -36.86 18.60 -7.44
CA PRO A 228 -36.21 17.52 -8.19
C PRO A 228 -36.18 17.84 -9.68
N PHE A 229 -34.97 17.85 -10.25
CA PHE A 229 -34.83 17.97 -11.69
C PHE A 229 -35.48 16.73 -12.30
N ALA A 230 -36.26 16.92 -13.38
CA ALA A 230 -36.63 15.76 -14.18
C ALA A 230 -35.31 15.05 -14.55
N PRO A 231 -35.19 13.72 -14.33
CA PRO A 231 -34.00 12.99 -14.71
C PRO A 231 -33.70 13.34 -16.16
N PRO A 232 -32.43 13.62 -16.51
CA PRO A 232 -32.08 14.04 -17.86
C PRO A 232 -32.77 13.09 -18.84
N ALA A 233 -33.65 13.63 -19.68
CA ALA A 233 -34.40 12.82 -20.64
C ALA A 233 -33.36 11.96 -21.35
N ALA A 234 -33.55 10.62 -21.35
CA ALA A 234 -32.61 9.66 -21.91
C ALA A 234 -32.25 10.09 -23.34
N SER A 235 -31.20 10.91 -23.45
CA SER A 235 -30.86 11.55 -24.70
C SER A 235 -30.00 10.56 -25.45
N SER A 236 -30.17 10.49 -26.76
CA SER A 236 -29.44 9.61 -27.64
C SER A 236 -27.94 9.97 -27.77
N SER A 237 -27.39 10.79 -26.87
CA SER A 237 -26.00 11.29 -26.88
C SER A 237 -25.18 10.90 -25.64
N LEU A 238 -25.55 9.83 -24.93
CA LEU A 238 -24.65 9.24 -23.93
C LEU A 238 -23.32 8.91 -24.60
N ALA A 239 -22.24 9.55 -24.14
CA ALA A 239 -20.92 9.30 -24.67
C ALA A 239 -20.42 7.94 -24.14
N PRO A 240 -19.69 7.15 -24.96
CA PRO A 240 -18.96 6.01 -24.44
C PRO A 240 -17.92 6.51 -23.43
N LEU A 241 -17.66 5.73 -22.39
CA LEU A 241 -16.55 6.02 -21.48
C LEU A 241 -15.26 6.08 -22.28
N GLN A 242 -14.41 7.06 -21.95
CA GLN A 242 -13.03 6.97 -22.37
C GLN A 242 -12.40 5.78 -21.65
N GLN A 243 -11.91 4.81 -22.42
CA GLN A 243 -11.06 3.77 -21.88
C GLN A 243 -9.66 4.34 -21.74
N GLN A 244 -8.95 3.95 -20.68
CA GLN A 244 -7.54 4.29 -20.53
C GLN A 244 -6.80 3.83 -21.80
N ALA A 245 -6.05 4.74 -22.42
CA ALA A 245 -5.35 4.46 -23.67
C ALA A 245 -4.26 3.42 -23.42
N SER A 246 -4.54 2.17 -23.81
CA SER A 246 -3.72 0.95 -23.77
C SER A 246 -3.14 0.58 -22.39
N ALA A 247 -3.24 -0.70 -22.05
CA ALA A 247 -2.44 -1.31 -20.99
C ALA A 247 -0.99 -0.85 -21.07
N ASP A 248 -0.34 -0.66 -19.92
CA ASP A 248 1.12 -0.47 -19.87
C ASP A 248 1.76 -1.48 -20.81
N PRO A 249 2.73 -1.08 -21.64
CA PRO A 249 3.31 -1.96 -22.64
C PRO A 249 3.76 -3.24 -21.93
N GLU A 250 3.31 -4.40 -22.40
CA GLU A 250 3.74 -5.65 -21.81
C GLU A 250 5.27 -5.75 -21.93
N PRO A 251 5.96 -6.30 -20.92
CA PRO A 251 7.35 -6.65 -21.12
C PRO A 251 7.42 -7.61 -22.32
N GLY A 252 8.27 -7.30 -23.29
CA GLY A 252 8.44 -8.14 -24.48
C GLY A 252 8.71 -9.61 -24.12
N ASP A 253 8.30 -10.52 -25.00
CA ASP A 253 8.35 -11.97 -24.75
C ASP A 253 9.72 -12.43 -24.24
N ALA A 254 9.74 -13.00 -23.04
CA ALA A 254 10.92 -13.66 -22.54
C ALA A 254 11.08 -15.02 -23.23
N LEU A 255 12.18 -15.19 -23.96
CA LEU A 255 12.52 -16.40 -24.72
C LEU A 255 13.00 -17.58 -23.86
N ALA A 256 13.03 -17.45 -22.53
CA ALA A 256 13.54 -18.50 -21.65
C ALA A 256 12.44 -19.51 -21.29
N GLU A 257 12.80 -20.79 -21.30
CA GLU A 257 11.95 -21.86 -20.79
C GLU A 257 11.66 -21.64 -19.29
N PRO A 258 10.40 -21.77 -18.85
CA PRO A 258 10.05 -21.55 -17.46
C PRO A 258 10.58 -22.66 -16.55
N VAL A 259 10.94 -22.27 -15.33
CA VAL A 259 11.32 -23.20 -14.27
C VAL A 259 10.08 -23.51 -13.43
N VAL A 260 9.83 -24.80 -13.17
CA VAL A 260 8.72 -25.21 -12.30
C VAL A 260 9.08 -24.89 -10.86
N ASP A 261 8.34 -23.97 -10.24
CA ASP A 261 8.48 -23.64 -8.83
C ASP A 261 7.62 -24.60 -7.98
N PRO A 262 8.03 -24.88 -6.72
CA PRO A 262 7.30 -25.79 -5.86
C PRO A 262 5.87 -25.29 -5.69
N GLN A 263 4.96 -26.24 -5.77
CA GLN A 263 3.58 -25.99 -5.43
C GLN A 263 3.52 -25.56 -3.97
N PRO A 264 2.79 -24.48 -3.64
CA PRO A 264 2.46 -24.23 -2.24
C PRO A 264 1.78 -25.48 -1.66
N GLU A 265 1.90 -25.72 -0.35
CA GLU A 265 0.92 -26.61 0.28
C GLU A 265 -0.46 -26.09 -0.12
N PRO A 266 -1.38 -26.96 -0.57
CA PRO A 266 -2.73 -26.53 -0.90
C PRO A 266 -3.32 -25.94 0.38
N GLN A 267 -3.28 -24.62 0.51
CA GLN A 267 -4.16 -23.93 1.42
C GLN A 267 -5.55 -24.34 0.97
N ALA A 268 -6.35 -24.83 1.93
CA ALA A 268 -7.73 -25.13 1.64
C ALA A 268 -8.30 -23.89 0.97
N ALA A 269 -8.66 -23.99 -0.31
CA ALA A 269 -9.45 -22.98 -0.95
C ALA A 269 -10.60 -22.75 0.04
N HIS A 270 -10.71 -21.54 0.58
CA HIS A 270 -11.87 -21.19 1.36
C HIS A 270 -13.02 -21.29 0.39
N ALA A 271 -13.71 -22.44 0.38
CA ALA A 271 -14.92 -22.62 -0.38
C ALA A 271 -15.91 -21.65 0.26
N PRO A 272 -16.25 -20.52 -0.40
CA PRO A 272 -17.07 -19.52 0.24
C PRO A 272 -18.45 -20.15 0.40
N THR A 273 -18.80 -20.59 1.60
CA THR A 273 -20.20 -20.96 1.88
C THR A 273 -21.06 -19.70 2.03
N THR A 274 -20.41 -18.53 2.10
CA THR A 274 -20.99 -17.19 2.13
C THR A 274 -20.16 -16.27 1.22
N PRO A 275 -20.78 -15.33 0.48
CA PRO A 275 -20.05 -14.32 -0.29
C PRO A 275 -19.22 -13.45 0.65
N ASN A 276 -17.98 -13.14 0.26
CA ASN A 276 -17.03 -12.29 1.00
C ASN A 276 -17.31 -10.78 0.78
N TRP A 277 -18.55 -10.42 0.54
CA TRP A 277 -18.94 -9.06 0.20
C TRP A 277 -20.37 -8.77 0.66
N HIS A 278 -20.62 -7.49 0.95
CA HIS A 278 -21.92 -7.01 1.40
C HIS A 278 -22.38 -5.82 0.56
N ARG A 279 -23.68 -5.69 0.34
CA ARG A 279 -24.28 -4.54 -0.33
C ARG A 279 -25.43 -3.98 0.49
N PHE A 280 -25.55 -2.65 0.55
CA PHE A 280 -26.62 -2.00 1.32
C PHE A 280 -27.84 -1.62 0.45
N ALA A 281 -27.63 -1.40 -0.85
CA ALA A 281 -28.66 -1.06 -1.84
C ALA A 281 -28.17 -1.44 -3.24
N ILE A 282 -28.96 -1.16 -4.28
CA ILE A 282 -28.56 -1.39 -5.68
C ILE A 282 -28.99 -0.23 -6.57
N ALA A 283 -28.10 0.26 -7.43
CA ALA A 283 -28.45 1.26 -8.44
C ALA A 283 -29.07 0.61 -9.68
N ASN A 284 -29.87 1.34 -10.44
CA ASN A 284 -30.34 0.85 -11.74
C ASN A 284 -29.27 1.07 -12.80
N ARG A 285 -28.99 0.02 -13.59
CA ARG A 285 -28.11 0.15 -14.77
C ARG A 285 -28.84 0.72 -15.99
N PRO A 286 -28.18 1.54 -16.84
CA PRO A 286 -26.87 2.14 -16.58
C PRO A 286 -26.98 3.23 -15.51
N ILE A 287 -25.98 3.30 -14.64
CA ILE A 287 -25.71 4.42 -13.75
C ILE A 287 -25.12 5.53 -14.63
N VAL A 288 -25.81 6.67 -14.73
CA VAL A 288 -25.39 7.79 -15.57
C VAL A 288 -24.82 8.88 -14.68
N TRP A 289 -23.53 9.11 -14.82
CA TRP A 289 -22.74 10.05 -14.05
C TRP A 289 -22.70 11.42 -14.72
N ASP A 290 -22.90 12.48 -13.95
CA ASP A 290 -22.37 13.80 -14.30
C ASP A 290 -20.87 13.78 -13.97
N GLU A 291 -20.06 13.55 -15.00
CA GLU A 291 -18.60 13.41 -14.93
C GLU A 291 -17.87 14.65 -14.42
N TRP A 292 -16.57 14.53 -14.14
CA TRP A 292 -15.72 15.69 -13.95
C TRP A 292 -15.57 16.49 -15.26
N PRO A 293 -15.50 17.83 -15.17
CA PRO A 293 -15.22 18.64 -16.33
C PRO A 293 -13.95 18.23 -17.08
N HIS A 294 -14.05 18.19 -18.41
CA HIS A 294 -13.00 17.64 -19.26
C HIS A 294 -11.70 18.44 -19.25
N ASP A 295 -11.75 19.71 -18.83
CA ASP A 295 -10.58 20.58 -18.72
C ASP A 295 -9.85 20.45 -17.37
N TRP A 296 -10.40 19.67 -16.43
CA TRP A 296 -9.73 19.38 -15.17
C TRP A 296 -8.59 18.39 -15.39
N TRP A 297 -7.45 18.64 -14.73
CA TRP A 297 -6.27 17.78 -14.84
C TRP A 297 -6.47 16.34 -14.34
N VAL A 298 -7.54 16.11 -13.57
CA VAL A 298 -7.95 14.79 -13.08
C VAL A 298 -8.93 14.08 -14.02
N SER A 299 -9.57 14.79 -14.95
CA SER A 299 -10.38 14.18 -16.00
C SER A 299 -9.44 13.68 -17.11
N PRO A 300 -9.69 12.52 -17.72
CA PRO A 300 -10.86 11.64 -17.60
C PRO A 300 -10.65 10.45 -16.64
N HIS A 301 -9.84 10.58 -15.58
CA HIS A 301 -9.54 9.43 -14.69
C HIS A 301 -10.79 8.88 -13.99
N ASP A 302 -11.78 9.72 -13.71
CA ASP A 302 -13.11 9.27 -13.27
C ASP A 302 -13.74 8.29 -14.26
N GLN A 303 -13.66 8.59 -15.56
CA GLN A 303 -14.17 7.72 -16.62
C GLN A 303 -13.35 6.44 -16.76
N TYR A 304 -12.03 6.50 -16.56
CA TYR A 304 -11.18 5.31 -16.52
C TYR A 304 -11.61 4.38 -15.40
N ARG A 305 -11.81 4.89 -14.17
CA ARG A 305 -12.27 4.06 -13.05
C ARG A 305 -13.71 3.56 -13.19
N MET A 306 -14.59 4.33 -13.83
CA MET A 306 -15.92 3.83 -14.24
C MET A 306 -15.81 2.67 -15.24
N SER A 307 -14.81 2.73 -16.13
CA SER A 307 -14.58 1.71 -17.15
C SER A 307 -14.07 0.39 -16.57
N ASP A 308 -13.30 0.44 -15.47
CA ASP A 308 -12.87 -0.76 -14.74
C ASP A 308 -14.06 -1.57 -14.22
N TRP A 309 -15.05 -0.91 -13.63
CA TRP A 309 -16.30 -1.55 -13.23
C TRP A 309 -17.11 -2.07 -14.43
N ASN A 310 -17.05 -1.39 -15.58
CA ASN A 310 -17.70 -1.85 -16.80
C ASN A 310 -17.04 -3.08 -17.43
N HIS A 311 -15.73 -3.28 -17.22
CA HIS A 311 -15.03 -4.47 -17.67
C HIS A 311 -15.68 -5.72 -17.03
N VAL A 312 -15.98 -5.68 -15.74
CA VAL A 312 -16.57 -6.80 -14.99
C VAL A 312 -18.11 -6.84 -15.02
N ALA A 313 -18.78 -5.71 -15.29
CA ALA A 313 -20.24 -5.59 -15.38
C ALA A 313 -20.68 -4.74 -16.58
N ASP A 314 -21.21 -5.38 -17.62
CA ASP A 314 -21.50 -4.72 -18.90
C ASP A 314 -22.46 -3.55 -18.71
N ASN A 315 -22.05 -2.41 -19.26
CA ASN A 315 -22.84 -1.20 -19.30
C ASN A 315 -23.36 -0.74 -17.92
N LEU A 316 -22.58 -0.97 -16.86
CA LEU A 316 -22.91 -0.54 -15.51
C LEU A 316 -22.88 0.99 -15.41
N ASN A 317 -21.77 1.62 -15.78
CA ASN A 317 -21.55 3.06 -15.74
C ASN A 317 -21.58 3.69 -17.13
N ARG A 318 -22.12 4.91 -17.21
CA ARG A 318 -22.04 5.82 -18.36
C ARG A 318 -21.82 7.23 -17.87
N VAL A 319 -21.32 8.10 -18.74
CA VAL A 319 -21.26 9.54 -18.51
C VAL A 319 -22.40 10.26 -19.22
N SER A 320 -22.88 11.35 -18.64
CA SER A 320 -23.93 12.18 -19.22
C SER A 320 -23.41 12.99 -20.42
N GLY A 321 -22.10 13.28 -20.43
CA GLY A 321 -21.43 14.05 -21.49
C GLY A 321 -21.80 15.53 -21.44
N THR A 322 -22.34 15.99 -20.32
CA THR A 322 -22.89 17.34 -20.16
C THR A 322 -21.88 18.34 -19.63
N ASP A 323 -20.73 17.88 -19.10
CA ASP A 323 -19.67 18.74 -18.55
C ASP A 323 -20.23 19.77 -17.55
N LEU A 324 -21.11 19.32 -16.65
CA LEU A 324 -21.77 20.21 -15.70
C LEU A 324 -20.78 20.71 -14.66
N THR A 325 -20.72 22.03 -14.50
CA THR A 325 -19.83 22.69 -13.54
C THR A 325 -20.51 22.95 -12.19
N THR A 326 -21.71 22.41 -11.96
CA THR A 326 -22.51 22.63 -10.74
C THR A 326 -22.91 21.30 -10.12
N TRP A 327 -23.06 21.30 -8.80
CA TRP A 327 -23.43 20.11 -8.02
C TRP A 327 -24.52 20.45 -6.99
N ALA A 328 -25.48 19.55 -6.77
CA ALA A 328 -26.46 19.69 -5.69
C ALA A 328 -27.02 18.35 -5.18
N TRP A 329 -26.78 18.04 -3.91
CA TRP A 329 -27.39 16.90 -3.26
C TRP A 329 -28.93 16.98 -3.21
N GLY A 330 -29.57 15.86 -3.50
CA GLY A 330 -31.01 15.65 -3.49
C GLY A 330 -31.65 15.71 -4.88
N ASN A 331 -30.87 15.85 -5.94
CA ASN A 331 -31.33 16.18 -7.29
C ASN A 331 -31.62 14.95 -8.19
N ASP A 332 -31.56 13.72 -7.63
CA ASP A 332 -31.76 12.45 -8.35
C ASP A 332 -30.73 12.19 -9.45
N ARG A 333 -29.46 12.57 -9.23
CA ARG A 333 -28.35 12.30 -10.15
C ARG A 333 -27.20 11.58 -9.47
N PHE A 334 -26.32 11.01 -10.28
CA PHE A 334 -25.05 10.49 -9.82
C PHE A 334 -23.98 11.49 -10.22
N GLU A 335 -23.27 12.10 -9.27
CA GLU A 335 -22.35 13.19 -9.57
C GLU A 335 -20.92 12.92 -9.10
N MET A 336 -19.96 13.13 -10.01
CA MET A 336 -18.56 13.30 -9.65
C MET A 336 -18.35 14.78 -9.24
N VAL A 337 -18.33 15.06 -7.93
CA VAL A 337 -18.34 16.44 -7.39
C VAL A 337 -16.98 17.13 -7.54
N GLY A 338 -15.90 16.36 -7.45
CA GLY A 338 -14.52 16.88 -7.43
C GLY A 338 -14.08 17.15 -6.00
N PHE A 339 -13.53 18.34 -5.75
CA PHE A 339 -12.89 18.69 -4.48
C PHE A 339 -13.58 19.84 -3.73
N PRO A 340 -14.86 19.69 -3.33
CA PRO A 340 -15.64 20.79 -2.75
C PRO A 340 -14.97 21.32 -1.48
N SER A 341 -14.98 22.65 -1.31
CA SER A 341 -14.38 23.28 -0.14
C SER A 341 -15.18 22.94 1.12
N ASN A 342 -14.57 23.11 2.30
CA ASN A 342 -15.29 22.95 3.56
C ASN A 342 -16.56 23.85 3.64
N ALA A 343 -16.52 25.03 3.03
CA ALA A 343 -17.66 25.93 2.98
C ALA A 343 -18.79 25.40 2.08
N ASP A 344 -18.44 24.77 0.95
CA ASP A 344 -19.41 24.14 0.05
C ASP A 344 -20.10 22.95 0.73
N MET A 345 -19.33 22.15 1.47
CA MET A 345 -19.85 21.05 2.28
C MET A 345 -20.87 21.55 3.33
N VAL A 346 -20.50 22.61 4.07
CA VAL A 346 -21.39 23.24 5.06
C VAL A 346 -22.65 23.78 4.39
N ALA A 347 -22.51 24.39 3.21
CA ALA A 347 -23.65 24.93 2.48
C ALA A 347 -24.64 23.84 2.04
N GLN A 348 -24.15 22.69 1.55
CA GLN A 348 -25.02 21.61 1.08
C GLN A 348 -25.62 20.77 2.21
N PHE A 349 -24.77 20.33 3.13
CA PHE A 349 -25.14 19.31 4.12
C PHE A 349 -25.40 19.90 5.51
N GLY A 350 -24.90 21.11 5.78
CA GLY A 350 -24.98 21.75 7.10
C GLY A 350 -23.77 21.48 7.99
N ALA A 351 -22.74 20.76 7.52
CA ALA A 351 -21.46 20.63 8.20
C ALA A 351 -20.28 20.51 7.21
N GLY A 352 -19.07 20.66 7.72
CA GLY A 352 -17.83 20.59 6.95
C GLY A 352 -17.19 19.20 6.95
N TRP A 353 -16.11 19.02 6.20
CA TRP A 353 -15.36 17.77 6.09
C TRP A 353 -14.97 17.19 7.46
N GLY A 354 -15.08 15.88 7.56
CA GLY A 354 -14.48 15.12 8.66
C GLY A 354 -12.96 15.22 8.64
N ALA A 355 -12.38 15.19 9.83
CA ALA A 355 -10.99 15.51 10.04
C ALA A 355 -10.00 14.43 9.53
N THR A 356 -10.51 13.23 9.27
CA THR A 356 -9.77 12.09 8.71
C THR A 356 -10.34 11.56 7.40
N THR A 357 -11.41 12.18 6.87
CA THR A 357 -12.13 11.74 5.68
C THR A 357 -11.39 12.14 4.43
N LEU A 358 -10.82 11.20 3.69
CA LEU A 358 -10.17 11.48 2.41
C LEU A 358 -11.19 11.69 1.30
N ALA A 359 -12.10 10.75 1.14
CA ALA A 359 -13.13 10.74 0.12
C ALA A 359 -14.43 10.27 0.76
N ILE A 360 -15.55 10.56 0.10
CA ILE A 360 -16.85 10.11 0.57
C ILE A 360 -17.82 9.95 -0.58
N THR A 361 -18.68 8.96 -0.42
CA THR A 361 -19.85 8.71 -1.25
C THR A 361 -21.09 8.90 -0.40
N TRP A 362 -21.94 9.87 -0.76
CA TRP A 362 -23.30 9.93 -0.27
C TRP A 362 -24.18 9.07 -1.17
N SER A 363 -25.07 8.28 -0.59
CA SER A 363 -26.02 7.46 -1.35
C SER A 363 -27.41 7.59 -0.75
N ARG A 364 -28.40 7.73 -1.62
CA ARG A 364 -29.83 7.85 -1.29
C ARG A 364 -30.61 6.78 -2.03
N TRP A 365 -31.43 6.02 -1.33
CA TRP A 365 -32.32 5.03 -1.94
C TRP A 365 -33.71 5.05 -1.35
N ASN A 366 -34.68 4.53 -2.10
CA ASN A 366 -36.06 4.41 -1.65
C ASN A 366 -36.32 3.07 -0.95
N GLY A 367 -37.52 2.86 -0.43
CA GLY A 367 -37.90 1.67 0.33
C GLY A 367 -37.92 0.37 -0.47
N SER A 368 -37.68 0.42 -1.79
CA SER A 368 -37.44 -0.77 -2.61
C SER A 368 -35.96 -1.19 -2.67
N GLY A 369 -35.06 -0.42 -2.06
CA GLY A 369 -33.62 -0.67 -2.07
C GLY A 369 -32.91 -0.12 -3.32
N VAL A 370 -33.59 0.68 -4.13
CA VAL A 370 -33.03 1.26 -5.37
C VAL A 370 -32.35 2.59 -5.07
N ILE A 371 -31.05 2.67 -5.34
CA ILE A 371 -30.27 3.91 -5.28
C ILE A 371 -30.78 4.87 -6.35
N LEU A 372 -31.18 6.06 -5.91
CA LEU A 372 -31.69 7.15 -6.74
C LEU A 372 -30.59 8.13 -7.12
N GLU A 373 -29.62 8.30 -6.22
CA GLU A 373 -28.57 9.32 -6.30
C GLU A 373 -27.37 8.88 -5.46
N SER A 374 -26.18 9.09 -6.03
CA SER A 374 -24.91 8.98 -5.31
C SER A 374 -23.92 10.04 -5.76
N ASP A 375 -23.33 10.75 -4.81
CA ASP A 375 -22.37 11.82 -5.05
C ASP A 375 -21.01 11.47 -4.48
N ILE A 376 -19.96 11.62 -5.29
CA ILE A 376 -18.57 11.31 -4.89
C ILE A 376 -17.78 12.62 -4.77
N ALA A 377 -17.21 12.86 -3.60
CA ALA A 377 -16.33 14.01 -3.35
C ALA A 377 -15.01 13.60 -2.71
N LEU A 378 -13.96 14.33 -3.06
CA LEU A 378 -12.60 14.19 -2.53
C LEU A 378 -12.27 15.40 -1.66
N ASN A 379 -11.67 15.20 -0.50
CA ASN A 379 -11.40 16.27 0.46
C ASN A 379 -10.15 17.07 0.05
N PRO A 380 -10.27 18.39 -0.26
CA PRO A 380 -9.16 19.22 -0.71
C PRO A 380 -8.12 19.53 0.38
N ALA A 381 -8.39 19.16 1.64
CA ALA A 381 -7.42 19.29 2.73
C ALA A 381 -6.22 18.35 2.56
N TYR A 382 -6.37 17.29 1.77
CA TYR A 382 -5.31 16.31 1.51
C TYR A 382 -4.55 16.61 0.22
N CYS A 383 -3.32 16.08 0.15
CA CYS A 383 -2.62 16.04 -1.11
C CYS A 383 -3.17 14.90 -1.99
N TRP A 384 -3.38 15.15 -3.27
CA TRP A 384 -3.87 14.19 -4.25
C TRP A 384 -2.92 14.11 -5.44
N THR A 385 -2.77 12.93 -6.00
CA THR A 385 -1.83 12.67 -7.09
C THR A 385 -2.35 11.61 -8.05
N LEU A 386 -1.98 11.74 -9.32
CA LEU A 386 -2.08 10.71 -10.36
C LEU A 386 -0.77 9.92 -10.52
N ASP A 387 0.32 10.41 -9.90
CA ASP A 387 1.57 9.64 -9.79
C ASP A 387 1.37 8.51 -8.79
N GLU A 388 1.14 7.30 -9.31
CA GLU A 388 0.91 6.10 -8.52
C GLU A 388 2.10 5.75 -7.61
N SER A 389 3.34 6.11 -8.01
CA SER A 389 4.53 5.84 -7.19
C SER A 389 4.50 6.68 -5.91
N ARG A 390 3.95 7.88 -5.99
CA ARG A 390 3.75 8.73 -4.82
C ARG A 390 2.58 8.24 -3.97
N SER A 391 1.48 7.79 -4.58
CA SER A 391 0.34 7.28 -3.81
C SER A 391 0.64 5.95 -3.10
N ALA A 392 1.49 5.10 -3.70
CA ALA A 392 1.92 3.83 -3.10
C ALA A 392 3.09 3.99 -2.10
N ASN A 393 3.65 5.20 -1.98
CA ASN A 393 4.70 5.47 -1.01
C ASN A 393 4.07 5.80 0.36
N GLY A 394 4.16 4.86 1.31
CA GLY A 394 3.66 5.04 2.68
C GLY A 394 4.26 6.23 3.45
N SER A 395 5.39 6.80 2.98
CA SER A 395 5.97 8.03 3.55
C SER A 395 5.52 9.31 2.85
N ASP A 396 4.89 9.23 1.67
CA ASP A 396 4.32 10.40 0.99
C ASP A 396 2.94 10.73 1.58
N THR A 397 2.65 12.03 1.66
CA THR A 397 1.40 12.56 2.18
C THR A 397 0.26 12.56 1.15
N CYS A 398 0.58 12.39 -0.13
CA CYS A 398 -0.40 12.42 -1.22
C CYS A 398 -1.11 11.08 -1.41
N TRP A 399 -2.38 11.15 -1.82
CA TRP A 399 -3.27 10.01 -2.03
C TRP A 399 -3.58 9.82 -3.52
N GLY A 400 -3.76 8.57 -3.92
CA GLY A 400 -4.02 8.20 -5.30
C GLY A 400 -5.46 8.49 -5.69
N ILE A 401 -5.67 9.36 -6.67
CA ILE A 401 -7.01 9.71 -7.16
C ILE A 401 -7.69 8.49 -7.77
N ASP A 402 -6.96 7.72 -8.58
CA ASP A 402 -7.51 6.53 -9.25
C ASP A 402 -8.02 5.50 -8.24
N GLN A 403 -7.21 5.11 -7.25
CA GLN A 403 -7.63 4.12 -6.26
C GLN A 403 -8.81 4.62 -5.42
N SER A 404 -8.77 5.87 -4.96
CA SER A 404 -9.86 6.39 -4.14
C SER A 404 -11.16 6.54 -4.93
N THR A 405 -11.08 6.97 -6.19
CA THR A 405 -12.25 7.08 -7.06
C THR A 405 -12.84 5.70 -7.37
N LEU A 406 -12.00 4.69 -7.64
CA LEU A 406 -12.45 3.32 -7.89
C LEU A 406 -13.23 2.74 -6.70
N HIS A 407 -12.74 2.97 -5.48
CA HIS A 407 -13.39 2.58 -4.23
C HIS A 407 -14.74 3.30 -4.03
N GLU A 408 -14.79 4.62 -4.16
CA GLU A 408 -16.03 5.38 -3.96
C GLU A 408 -17.10 5.02 -5.02
N LEU A 409 -16.70 4.70 -6.25
CA LEU A 409 -17.59 4.14 -7.27
C LEU A 409 -18.23 2.82 -6.83
N GLY A 410 -17.50 2.00 -6.06
CA GLY A 410 -18.01 0.79 -5.40
C GLY A 410 -19.23 1.08 -4.53
N HIS A 411 -19.08 2.07 -3.63
CA HIS A 411 -20.19 2.52 -2.79
C HIS A 411 -21.37 3.06 -3.58
N ALA A 412 -21.12 3.79 -4.67
CA ALA A 412 -22.19 4.42 -5.44
C ALA A 412 -23.16 3.44 -6.09
N TRP A 413 -22.70 2.25 -6.48
CA TRP A 413 -23.60 1.20 -6.97
C TRP A 413 -24.17 0.32 -5.86
N GLY A 414 -23.64 0.42 -4.63
CA GLY A 414 -24.20 -0.18 -3.41
C GLY A 414 -23.26 -1.09 -2.61
N LEU A 415 -21.99 -1.25 -3.00
CA LEU A 415 -21.02 -2.11 -2.31
C LEU A 415 -20.66 -1.51 -0.94
N ALA A 416 -20.68 -2.33 0.10
CA ALA A 416 -20.25 -1.94 1.44
C ALA A 416 -18.78 -2.33 1.66
N HIS A 417 -18.19 -1.76 2.71
CA HIS A 417 -16.94 -2.27 3.23
C HIS A 417 -17.13 -3.69 3.79
N PRO A 418 -16.24 -4.65 3.47
CA PRO A 418 -16.42 -6.04 3.92
C PRO A 418 -16.30 -6.22 5.44
N TRP A 419 -15.48 -5.42 6.13
CA TRP A 419 -15.32 -5.51 7.59
C TRP A 419 -16.53 -5.01 8.38
N GLU A 420 -17.51 -4.35 7.72
CA GLU A 420 -18.76 -3.95 8.39
C GLU A 420 -19.57 -5.17 8.84
N THR A 421 -19.37 -6.33 8.20
CA THR A 421 -20.16 -7.54 8.45
C THR A 421 -19.34 -8.75 8.90
N GLU A 422 -18.04 -8.79 8.61
CA GLU A 422 -17.22 -9.98 8.87
C GLU A 422 -15.73 -9.68 9.02
N ASN A 423 -14.96 -10.72 9.30
CA ASN A 423 -13.50 -10.63 9.40
C ASN A 423 -12.88 -10.81 8.01
N VAL A 424 -12.12 -9.81 7.57
CA VAL A 424 -11.56 -9.73 6.21
C VAL A 424 -10.13 -10.23 6.21
N TRP A 425 -9.85 -11.22 5.37
CA TRP A 425 -8.51 -11.79 5.17
C TRP A 425 -8.09 -11.83 3.69
N TRP A 426 -8.96 -11.34 2.80
CA TRP A 426 -8.76 -11.20 1.36
C TRP A 426 -8.47 -9.75 0.98
N ASP A 427 -8.23 -9.52 -0.31
CA ASP A 427 -7.98 -8.19 -0.87
C ASP A 427 -9.21 -7.66 -1.61
N SER A 428 -9.40 -6.34 -1.62
CA SER A 428 -10.59 -5.71 -2.19
C SER A 428 -10.32 -4.21 -2.35
N VAL A 429 -10.83 -3.60 -3.42
CA VAL A 429 -10.74 -2.13 -3.55
C VAL A 429 -11.51 -1.44 -2.42
N MET A 430 -12.51 -2.12 -1.85
CA MET A 430 -13.24 -1.67 -0.67
C MET A 430 -12.44 -1.80 0.61
N ASN A 431 -11.32 -2.53 0.63
CA ASN A 431 -10.48 -2.67 1.82
C ASN A 431 -9.76 -1.41 2.23
N TYR A 432 -9.62 -1.25 3.54
CA TYR A 432 -8.71 -0.28 4.12
C TYR A 432 -7.26 -0.82 4.16
N ALA A 433 -6.73 -1.23 3.01
CA ALA A 433 -5.33 -1.66 2.87
C ALA A 433 -4.34 -0.52 3.18
N PRO A 434 -3.06 -0.80 3.54
CA PRO A 434 -1.98 0.19 3.53
C PRO A 434 -1.71 0.77 2.12
N LYS A 435 -1.16 2.00 2.02
CA LYS A 435 -0.91 2.71 0.75
C LYS A 435 -0.12 1.88 -0.27
N GLU A 436 0.91 1.17 0.19
CA GLU A 436 1.77 0.34 -0.64
C GLU A 436 1.08 -0.89 -1.24
N PHE A 437 -0.11 -1.25 -0.75
CA PHE A 437 -0.93 -2.37 -1.21
C PHE A 437 -2.28 -1.89 -1.77
N ARG A 438 -2.32 -0.68 -2.33
CA ARG A 438 -3.51 -0.04 -2.90
C ARG A 438 -3.41 0.20 -4.40
N PRO A 439 -3.29 -0.86 -5.19
CA PRO A 439 -3.38 -0.72 -6.63
C PRO A 439 -4.79 -0.23 -7.03
N PRO A 440 -4.93 0.60 -8.08
CA PRO A 440 -6.23 1.04 -8.58
C PRO A 440 -6.84 0.00 -9.54
N PHE A 441 -6.99 -1.24 -9.10
CA PHE A 441 -7.69 -2.28 -9.86
C PHE A 441 -8.72 -3.00 -8.99
N LEU A 442 -9.67 -3.67 -9.65
CA LEU A 442 -10.67 -4.49 -8.97
C LEU A 442 -10.05 -5.85 -8.62
N HIS A 443 -10.27 -6.28 -7.39
CA HIS A 443 -9.86 -7.62 -6.96
C HIS A 443 -10.92 -8.65 -7.35
N GLU A 444 -10.64 -9.92 -7.12
CA GLU A 444 -11.59 -10.97 -7.49
C GLU A 444 -12.96 -10.81 -6.77
N ASP A 445 -12.97 -10.40 -5.49
CA ASP A 445 -14.19 -10.26 -4.69
C ASP A 445 -14.95 -8.98 -5.11
N ASP A 446 -14.16 -7.98 -5.52
CA ASP A 446 -14.47 -6.89 -6.44
C ASP A 446 -15.46 -7.26 -7.55
N ALA A 447 -14.94 -8.11 -8.42
CA ALA A 447 -15.55 -8.57 -9.64
C ALA A 447 -16.73 -9.51 -9.39
N ASP A 448 -16.64 -10.38 -8.37
CA ASP A 448 -17.73 -11.27 -7.98
C ASP A 448 -18.94 -10.48 -7.47
N ALA A 449 -18.72 -9.52 -6.57
CA ALA A 449 -19.78 -8.71 -5.97
C ALA A 449 -20.61 -7.96 -7.01
N VAL A 450 -19.93 -7.34 -7.97
CA VAL A 450 -20.61 -6.57 -9.02
C VAL A 450 -21.28 -7.47 -10.06
N ARG A 451 -20.71 -8.64 -10.41
CA ARG A 451 -21.35 -9.60 -11.33
C ARG A 451 -22.62 -10.21 -10.75
N VAL A 452 -22.61 -10.58 -9.47
CA VAL A 452 -23.79 -11.10 -8.78
C VAL A 452 -24.87 -10.02 -8.68
N SER A 453 -24.47 -8.75 -8.56
CA SER A 453 -25.41 -7.62 -8.54
C SER A 453 -25.92 -7.24 -9.94
N TYR A 454 -25.08 -7.34 -10.97
CA TYR A 454 -25.35 -6.90 -12.34
C TYR A 454 -24.91 -7.96 -13.37
N PRO A 455 -25.66 -9.07 -13.51
CA PRO A 455 -25.29 -10.13 -14.45
C PRO A 455 -25.33 -9.62 -15.90
N GLY A 456 -24.32 -9.95 -16.71
CA GLY A 456 -24.33 -9.65 -18.14
C GLY A 456 -22.97 -9.55 -18.84
N ALA A 457 -21.92 -9.04 -18.18
CA ALA A 457 -20.56 -9.11 -18.72
C ALA A 457 -19.92 -10.44 -18.38
N THR A 458 -19.17 -10.99 -19.33
CA THR A 458 -18.24 -12.09 -19.10
C THR A 458 -16.87 -11.62 -19.55
N ILE A 459 -16.01 -11.31 -18.59
CA ILE A 459 -14.58 -11.45 -18.82
C ILE A 459 -14.29 -12.92 -18.60
N ASP A 460 -13.92 -13.61 -19.66
CA ASP A 460 -13.62 -15.03 -19.63
C ASP A 460 -12.37 -15.25 -18.78
N LEU A 461 -11.27 -14.56 -19.09
CA LEU A 461 -9.99 -14.67 -18.40
C LEU A 461 -9.49 -13.29 -17.95
N ASP A 462 -9.19 -13.17 -16.65
CA ASP A 462 -8.62 -11.99 -16.01
C ASP A 462 -7.79 -12.46 -14.81
N GLY A 463 -6.47 -12.44 -14.99
CA GLY A 463 -5.50 -12.75 -13.96
C GLY A 463 -5.04 -11.47 -13.28
N LEU A 464 -4.91 -11.50 -11.96
CA LEU A 464 -4.37 -10.39 -11.20
C LEU A 464 -3.17 -10.88 -10.39
N LEU A 465 -2.08 -10.11 -10.41
CA LEU A 465 -0.86 -10.41 -9.69
C LEU A 465 -0.55 -9.36 -8.63
N SER A 466 -0.23 -9.83 -7.42
CA SER A 466 0.15 -9.00 -6.29
C SER A 466 1.49 -9.45 -5.71
N LEU A 467 2.42 -8.51 -5.48
CA LEU A 467 3.74 -8.75 -4.87
C LEU A 467 3.67 -8.74 -3.33
N TYR A 468 2.57 -9.24 -2.80
CA TYR A 468 2.26 -9.37 -1.38
C TYR A 468 1.23 -10.50 -1.22
N GLN A 469 0.94 -10.85 0.02
CA GLN A 469 -0.18 -11.71 0.39
C GLN A 469 -1.03 -11.03 1.46
N THR A 470 -2.31 -11.36 1.48
CA THR A 470 -3.20 -11.04 2.59
C THR A 470 -3.37 -12.25 3.51
N GLU A 471 -3.52 -12.02 4.82
CA GLU A 471 -3.81 -13.03 5.83
C GLU A 471 -4.86 -12.53 6.81
N ASP A 472 -5.42 -13.43 7.62
CA ASP A 472 -6.27 -13.07 8.75
C ASP A 472 -5.43 -12.36 9.84
N ASP A 473 -5.92 -11.24 10.35
CA ASP A 473 -5.33 -10.58 11.51
C ASP A 473 -6.15 -10.88 12.77
N PRO A 474 -5.63 -11.64 13.75
CA PRO A 474 -6.39 -11.98 14.96
C PRO A 474 -6.75 -10.75 15.82
N ASN A 475 -6.17 -9.58 15.53
CA ASN A 475 -6.42 -8.34 16.25
C ASN A 475 -7.16 -7.30 15.40
N SER A 476 -7.58 -7.62 14.18
CA SER A 476 -8.18 -6.68 13.23
C SER A 476 -9.17 -7.43 12.33
N MET A 477 -10.36 -6.87 12.12
CA MET A 477 -11.26 -7.31 11.05
C MET A 477 -10.79 -6.90 9.64
N ASN A 478 -9.67 -6.17 9.50
CA ASN A 478 -8.98 -5.98 8.22
C ASN A 478 -7.88 -7.03 8.03
N ALA A 479 -7.58 -7.33 6.77
CA ALA A 479 -6.51 -8.24 6.41
C ALA A 479 -5.12 -7.74 6.85
N LEU A 480 -4.27 -8.68 7.23
CA LEU A 480 -2.83 -8.48 7.40
C LEU A 480 -2.14 -8.55 6.03
N TYR A 481 -1.49 -7.46 5.62
CA TYR A 481 -0.74 -7.40 4.37
C TYR A 481 0.74 -7.69 4.62
N THR A 482 1.29 -8.67 3.91
CA THR A 482 2.71 -9.03 3.97
C THR A 482 3.35 -8.92 2.60
N ALA A 483 4.26 -7.96 2.43
CA ALA A 483 5.01 -7.79 1.19
C ALA A 483 5.86 -9.04 0.88
N ALA A 484 5.83 -9.52 -0.36
CA ALA A 484 6.71 -10.60 -0.82
C ALA A 484 8.18 -10.12 -0.88
N PHE A 485 8.40 -8.82 -0.94
CA PHE A 485 9.72 -8.22 -0.88
C PHE A 485 9.75 -7.13 0.20
N PRO A 486 10.06 -7.48 1.47
CA PRO A 486 9.74 -6.62 2.62
C PRO A 486 10.72 -5.48 2.86
N GLY A 487 11.87 -5.43 2.18
CA GLY A 487 12.89 -4.43 2.47
C GLY A 487 13.96 -4.29 1.41
N ALA A 488 14.55 -3.08 1.35
CA ALA A 488 15.66 -2.80 0.46
C ALA A 488 16.83 -3.73 0.82
N THR A 489 17.47 -4.28 -0.20
CA THR A 489 18.55 -5.27 -0.02
C THR A 489 19.68 -4.99 -0.99
N THR A 490 20.90 -5.34 -0.59
CA THR A 490 22.07 -5.33 -1.47
C THR A 490 22.39 -6.75 -1.85
N ILE A 491 22.45 -7.03 -3.15
CA ILE A 491 22.68 -8.37 -3.70
C ILE A 491 23.89 -8.30 -4.63
N TYR A 492 24.80 -9.24 -4.49
CA TYR A 492 25.94 -9.36 -5.37
C TYR A 492 25.63 -10.27 -6.56
N HIS A 493 26.29 -10.07 -7.70
CA HIS A 493 26.22 -11.03 -8.82
C HIS A 493 26.51 -12.46 -8.34
N GLY A 494 25.75 -13.43 -8.86
CA GLY A 494 25.78 -14.83 -8.44
C GLY A 494 25.03 -15.13 -7.14
N GLN A 495 24.59 -14.13 -6.38
CA GLN A 495 23.73 -14.35 -5.21
C GLN A 495 22.25 -14.42 -5.59
N PRO A 496 21.44 -15.14 -4.81
CA PRO A 496 20.00 -15.20 -5.03
C PRO A 496 19.27 -13.94 -4.56
N LEU A 497 18.36 -13.44 -5.38
CA LEU A 497 17.24 -12.59 -5.01
C LEU A 497 16.10 -13.46 -4.49
N THR A 498 15.74 -13.30 -3.22
CA THR A 498 14.68 -14.07 -2.56
C THR A 498 13.41 -13.24 -2.44
N PHE A 499 12.28 -13.88 -2.71
CA PHE A 499 10.94 -13.35 -2.48
C PHE A 499 10.24 -14.22 -1.43
N GLY A 500 9.26 -13.63 -0.75
CA GLY A 500 8.25 -14.35 0.01
C GLY A 500 7.14 -14.86 -0.90
N THR A 501 5.95 -14.94 -0.32
CA THR A 501 4.74 -15.37 -1.01
C THR A 501 4.13 -14.24 -1.83
N ILE A 502 3.79 -14.52 -3.09
CA ILE A 502 3.00 -13.65 -3.96
C ILE A 502 1.56 -14.13 -4.01
N GLN A 503 0.66 -13.29 -4.51
CA GLN A 503 -0.75 -13.61 -4.66
C GLN A 503 -1.15 -13.52 -6.14
N VAL A 504 -1.88 -14.53 -6.61
CA VAL A 504 -2.52 -14.57 -7.92
C VAL A 504 -4.02 -14.77 -7.73
N GLU A 505 -4.81 -13.88 -8.31
CA GLU A 505 -6.27 -13.89 -8.22
C GLU A 505 -6.86 -14.13 -9.61
N ASN A 506 -8.07 -14.71 -9.66
CA ASN A 506 -8.84 -14.82 -10.88
C ASN A 506 -10.10 -13.96 -10.77
N ALA A 507 -10.00 -12.75 -11.32
CA ALA A 507 -11.11 -11.84 -11.43
C ALA A 507 -12.00 -12.14 -12.64
N GLY A 508 -11.70 -13.17 -13.44
CA GLY A 508 -12.47 -13.61 -14.61
C GLY A 508 -13.63 -14.57 -14.28
N THR A 509 -14.20 -15.20 -15.30
CA THR A 509 -15.32 -16.15 -15.17
C THR A 509 -14.96 -17.58 -15.57
N LEU A 510 -13.79 -17.79 -16.19
CA LEU A 510 -13.21 -19.09 -16.49
C LEU A 510 -11.97 -19.33 -15.63
N ALA A 511 -11.78 -20.58 -15.22
CA ALA A 511 -10.56 -20.98 -14.56
C ALA A 511 -9.39 -20.92 -15.55
N PHE A 512 -8.21 -20.52 -15.08
CA PHE A 512 -6.95 -20.70 -15.82
C PHE A 512 -6.04 -21.69 -15.09
N ALA A 513 -5.18 -22.34 -15.86
CA ALA A 513 -4.24 -23.32 -15.37
C ALA A 513 -2.81 -22.92 -15.72
N ASP A 514 -1.88 -23.48 -14.96
CA ASP A 514 -0.44 -23.36 -15.19
C ASP A 514 0.08 -21.91 -15.28
N PRO A 515 -0.31 -20.99 -14.36
CA PRO A 515 0.11 -19.59 -14.46
C PRO A 515 1.63 -19.47 -14.52
N ARG A 516 2.10 -18.59 -15.41
CA ARG A 516 3.51 -18.26 -15.60
C ARG A 516 3.78 -16.87 -15.06
N VAL A 517 4.65 -16.77 -14.05
CA VAL A 517 5.09 -15.50 -13.47
C VAL A 517 6.52 -15.21 -13.93
N GLU A 518 6.69 -14.10 -14.63
CA GLU A 518 7.99 -13.62 -15.08
C GLU A 518 8.55 -12.64 -14.07
N ILE A 519 9.85 -12.74 -13.79
CA ILE A 519 10.53 -11.97 -12.74
C ILE A 519 11.52 -11.01 -13.39
N TYR A 520 11.43 -9.75 -13.02
CA TYR A 520 12.19 -8.64 -13.56
C TYR A 520 12.83 -7.79 -12.48
N LEU A 521 13.87 -7.05 -12.89
CA LEU A 521 14.38 -5.89 -12.17
C LEU A 521 14.19 -4.66 -13.09
N ALA A 522 13.23 -3.81 -12.75
CA ALA A 522 12.86 -2.64 -13.53
C ALA A 522 13.55 -1.38 -12.98
N GLN A 523 13.93 -0.45 -13.86
CA GLN A 523 14.51 0.83 -13.44
C GLN A 523 13.45 1.81 -12.94
N ASN A 524 12.26 1.77 -13.52
CA ASN A 524 11.14 2.62 -13.16
C ASN A 524 10.02 1.81 -12.49
N TRP A 525 9.27 2.47 -11.62
CA TRP A 525 8.21 1.86 -10.85
C TRP A 525 6.93 1.79 -11.68
N ARG A 526 6.35 0.59 -11.84
CA ARG A 526 5.18 0.30 -12.72
C ARG A 526 5.32 0.82 -14.15
N SER A 527 6.53 0.85 -14.68
CA SER A 527 6.74 1.22 -16.07
C SER A 527 7.62 0.21 -16.78
N TRP A 528 7.12 -0.26 -17.91
CA TRP A 528 7.82 -1.15 -18.83
C TRP A 528 8.36 -0.41 -20.05
N THR A 529 8.24 0.92 -20.13
CA THR A 529 8.75 1.71 -21.27
C THR A 529 10.27 1.86 -21.28
N ASP A 530 10.90 1.71 -20.12
CA ASP A 530 12.33 1.90 -19.92
C ASP A 530 13.06 0.57 -19.79
N SER A 531 14.34 0.63 -19.40
CA SER A 531 15.14 -0.58 -19.25
C SER A 531 14.61 -1.43 -18.08
N TYR A 532 14.30 -2.69 -18.38
CA TYR A 532 14.05 -3.73 -17.41
C TYR A 532 14.92 -4.94 -17.73
N TYR A 533 15.22 -5.74 -16.73
CA TYR A 533 16.07 -6.92 -16.87
C TYR A 533 15.26 -8.15 -16.48
N PHE A 534 14.95 -8.97 -17.49
CA PHE A 534 14.36 -10.29 -17.27
C PHE A 534 15.36 -11.19 -16.54
N LEU A 535 14.93 -11.82 -15.45
CA LEU A 535 15.74 -12.77 -14.68
C LEU A 535 15.37 -14.21 -15.02
N ARG A 536 14.10 -14.57 -14.86
CA ARG A 536 13.56 -15.91 -15.16
C ARG A 536 12.04 -15.88 -15.24
N ALA A 537 11.47 -16.97 -15.76
CA ALA A 537 10.05 -17.28 -15.64
C ALA A 537 9.85 -18.46 -14.68
N ALA A 538 8.85 -18.36 -13.82
CA ALA A 538 8.38 -19.41 -12.92
C ALA A 538 7.02 -19.90 -13.41
N SER A 539 6.82 -21.22 -13.49
CA SER A 539 5.52 -21.83 -13.80
C SER A 539 5.01 -22.66 -12.64
N TYR A 540 3.71 -22.68 -12.46
CA TYR A 540 3.04 -23.36 -11.34
C TYR A 540 1.97 -24.30 -11.85
N SER A 541 2.08 -25.61 -11.59
CA SER A 541 1.05 -26.61 -11.98
C SER A 541 -0.21 -26.59 -11.11
N ILE A 542 -0.90 -25.45 -11.09
CA ILE A 542 -2.18 -25.21 -10.39
C ILE A 542 -3.29 -24.81 -11.36
N THR A 543 -4.52 -24.91 -10.88
CA THR A 543 -5.68 -24.22 -11.44
C THR A 543 -6.11 -23.11 -10.48
N VAL A 544 -6.33 -21.92 -11.04
CA VAL A 544 -6.92 -20.76 -10.35
C VAL A 544 -8.37 -20.66 -10.81
N ASP A 545 -9.29 -21.11 -9.96
CA ASP A 545 -10.72 -21.08 -10.23
C ASP A 545 -11.25 -19.63 -10.22
N PRO A 546 -12.36 -19.32 -10.91
CA PRO A 546 -13.00 -18.00 -10.82
C PRO A 546 -13.33 -17.61 -9.38
N SER A 547 -13.28 -16.31 -9.08
CA SER A 547 -13.53 -15.77 -7.73
C SER A 547 -12.68 -16.48 -6.68
N SER A 548 -11.40 -16.68 -6.99
CA SER A 548 -10.49 -17.36 -6.08
C SER A 548 -9.08 -16.80 -6.13
N THR A 549 -8.44 -16.90 -4.98
CA THR A 549 -7.08 -16.43 -4.74
C THR A 549 -6.14 -17.63 -4.52
N ARG A 550 -4.92 -17.54 -5.04
CA ARG A 550 -3.83 -18.51 -4.84
C ARG A 550 -2.57 -17.80 -4.39
N ARG A 551 -1.96 -18.33 -3.34
CA ARG A 551 -0.69 -17.84 -2.80
C ARG A 551 0.45 -18.69 -3.33
N LEU A 552 1.44 -18.08 -3.98
CA LEU A 552 2.53 -18.80 -4.65
C LEU A 552 3.86 -18.47 -3.99
N THR A 553 4.68 -19.48 -3.75
CA THR A 553 6.06 -19.29 -3.31
C THR A 553 6.95 -19.12 -4.53
N VAL A 554 7.75 -18.06 -4.56
CA VAL A 554 8.71 -17.82 -5.63
C VAL A 554 10.09 -18.30 -5.17
N ASN A 555 10.68 -19.25 -5.90
CA ASN A 555 12.03 -19.72 -5.59
C ASN A 555 13.06 -18.59 -5.70
N PRO A 556 14.18 -18.68 -4.95
CA PRO A 556 15.28 -17.73 -5.08
C PRO A 556 15.79 -17.65 -6.52
N THR A 557 16.02 -16.43 -7.00
CA THR A 557 16.41 -16.13 -8.38
C THR A 557 17.85 -15.62 -8.42
N THR A 558 18.78 -16.36 -8.99
CA THR A 558 20.19 -15.94 -9.08
C THR A 558 20.34 -14.70 -9.96
N ILE A 559 21.03 -13.68 -9.45
CA ILE A 559 21.38 -12.48 -10.24
C ILE A 559 22.55 -12.81 -11.18
N PRO A 560 22.36 -12.74 -12.51
CA PRO A 560 23.41 -13.09 -13.45
C PRO A 560 24.49 -12.00 -13.51
N ASP A 561 25.72 -12.40 -13.78
CA ASP A 561 26.89 -11.53 -13.89
C ASP A 561 26.78 -10.51 -15.04
N THR A 562 25.87 -10.77 -15.99
CA THR A 562 25.56 -9.89 -17.12
C THR A 562 24.60 -8.76 -16.77
N MET A 563 24.00 -8.79 -15.58
CA MET A 563 23.14 -7.73 -15.09
C MET A 563 23.98 -6.49 -14.75
N PRO A 564 23.58 -5.28 -15.20
CA PRO A 564 24.25 -4.06 -14.78
C PRO A 564 24.05 -3.79 -13.28
N THR A 565 25.09 -3.32 -12.59
CA THR A 565 24.97 -2.90 -11.19
C THR A 565 24.07 -1.69 -11.07
N GLY A 566 23.31 -1.51 -9.99
CA GLY A 566 22.32 -0.44 -9.92
C GLY A 566 21.25 -0.64 -8.88
N ARG A 567 20.30 0.28 -8.83
CA ARG A 567 19.11 0.17 -7.99
C ARG A 567 17.90 -0.11 -8.89
N TYR A 568 17.15 -1.15 -8.55
CA TYR A 568 16.02 -1.62 -9.33
C TYR A 568 14.82 -1.92 -8.46
N TYR A 569 13.63 -1.81 -9.04
CA TYR A 569 12.38 -2.30 -8.47
C TYR A 569 12.19 -3.77 -8.87
N PRO A 570 12.18 -4.70 -7.90
CA PRO A 570 11.68 -6.05 -8.16
C PRO A 570 10.25 -5.97 -8.69
N SER A 571 10.08 -6.49 -9.90
CA SER A 571 8.82 -6.45 -10.63
C SER A 571 8.50 -7.84 -11.15
N MET A 572 7.22 -8.15 -11.26
CA MET A 572 6.73 -9.41 -11.81
C MET A 572 5.61 -9.16 -12.80
N TYR A 573 5.48 -10.07 -13.75
CA TYR A 573 4.43 -10.05 -14.75
C TYR A 573 3.77 -11.43 -14.83
N LEU A 574 2.44 -11.48 -14.71
CA LEU A 574 1.66 -12.68 -14.90
C LEU A 574 1.37 -12.85 -16.39
N ARG A 575 1.97 -13.86 -17.01
CA ARG A 575 1.76 -14.20 -18.41
C ARG A 575 0.60 -15.18 -18.50
N LEU A 576 -0.53 -14.70 -18.99
CA LEU A 576 -1.74 -15.48 -19.19
C LEU A 576 -2.26 -15.29 -20.63
N ASP A 577 -2.24 -16.36 -21.42
CA ASP A 577 -2.70 -16.30 -22.81
C ASP A 577 -4.22 -16.08 -22.87
N GLY A 578 -4.64 -15.03 -23.58
CA GLY A 578 -6.04 -14.69 -23.74
C GLY A 578 -6.65 -13.91 -22.58
N ASP A 579 -5.82 -13.45 -21.63
CA ASP A 579 -6.24 -12.48 -20.64
C ASP A 579 -6.79 -11.21 -21.31
N GLN A 580 -7.97 -10.79 -20.88
CA GLN A 580 -8.68 -9.64 -21.46
C GLN A 580 -8.36 -8.33 -20.74
N VAL A 581 -7.75 -8.38 -19.55
CA VAL A 581 -7.35 -7.22 -18.76
C VAL A 581 -5.88 -7.42 -18.39
N THR A 582 -4.95 -6.81 -19.12
CA THR A 582 -3.51 -7.04 -18.88
C THR A 582 -2.87 -6.02 -17.94
N GLY A 583 -3.59 -4.94 -17.59
CA GLY A 583 -3.07 -3.87 -16.71
C GLY A 583 -2.83 -4.31 -15.26
N ASN A 584 -3.56 -5.31 -14.78
CA ASN A 584 -3.44 -5.90 -13.43
C ASN A 584 -2.54 -7.16 -13.40
N ASN A 585 -1.95 -7.56 -14.54
CA ASN A 585 -0.95 -8.62 -14.60
C ASN A 585 0.44 -8.20 -14.08
N THR A 586 0.63 -6.90 -13.80
CA THR A 586 1.89 -6.36 -13.30
C THR A 586 1.87 -6.16 -11.79
N ALA A 587 2.91 -6.66 -11.12
CA ALA A 587 3.18 -6.37 -9.71
C ALA A 587 4.59 -5.81 -9.54
N VAL A 588 4.74 -4.84 -8.63
CA VAL A 588 6.04 -4.23 -8.32
C VAL A 588 6.17 -4.06 -6.81
N SER A 589 7.41 -4.08 -6.30
CA SER A 589 7.68 -3.75 -4.90
C SER A 589 7.21 -2.34 -4.56
N SER A 590 7.07 -2.04 -3.25
CA SER A 590 6.79 -0.68 -2.81
C SER A 590 7.84 0.31 -3.38
N PRO A 591 7.47 1.56 -3.71
CA PRO A 591 8.37 2.59 -4.23
C PRO A 591 9.63 2.85 -3.38
N ASN A 592 9.59 2.53 -2.08
CA ASN A 592 10.73 2.68 -1.17
C ASN A 592 11.61 1.43 -1.07
N VAL A 593 11.21 0.33 -1.70
CA VAL A 593 11.82 -0.98 -1.57
C VAL A 593 12.45 -1.36 -2.91
N MET A 594 13.78 -1.22 -2.98
CA MET A 594 14.56 -1.53 -4.18
C MET A 594 15.64 -2.58 -3.88
N ALA A 595 15.99 -3.37 -4.89
CA ALA A 595 17.19 -4.20 -4.88
C ALA A 595 18.39 -3.38 -5.40
N THR A 596 19.46 -3.34 -4.62
CA THR A 596 20.74 -2.75 -5.02
C THR A 596 21.67 -3.86 -5.49
N ILE A 597 21.93 -3.92 -6.79
CA ILE A 597 22.78 -4.92 -7.41
C ILE A 597 24.22 -4.42 -7.45
N ARG A 598 25.14 -5.21 -6.92
CA ARG A 598 26.59 -4.97 -6.94
C ARG A 598 27.31 -6.10 -7.64
N ASN A 599 28.44 -5.80 -8.25
CA ASN A 599 29.32 -6.82 -8.76
C ASN A 599 30.12 -7.45 -7.61
N VAL A 600 30.54 -8.70 -7.75
CA VAL A 600 31.61 -9.25 -6.91
C VAL A 600 32.93 -8.63 -7.38
N PRO A 601 33.70 -7.93 -6.51
CA PRO A 601 34.91 -7.24 -6.96
C PRO A 601 35.95 -8.22 -7.50
N ALA A 602 36.35 -8.03 -8.76
CA ALA A 602 37.44 -8.79 -9.36
C ALA A 602 38.78 -8.18 -8.98
N THR A 603 39.79 -9.02 -8.73
CA THR A 603 41.16 -8.58 -8.45
C THR A 603 41.93 -8.37 -9.75
N LEU A 604 42.36 -7.13 -9.98
CA LEU A 604 43.24 -6.75 -11.07
C LEU A 604 44.66 -7.26 -10.82
N THR A 605 45.38 -7.60 -11.89
CA THR A 605 46.79 -8.02 -11.81
C THR A 605 47.64 -7.05 -12.63
N PRO A 606 47.99 -5.88 -12.07
CA PRO A 606 48.63 -4.83 -12.84
C PRO A 606 50.07 -5.20 -13.20
N VAL A 607 50.41 -5.03 -14.48
CA VAL A 607 51.76 -5.22 -15.05
C VAL A 607 52.20 -3.93 -15.74
N GLU A 608 53.46 -3.87 -16.18
CA GLU A 608 54.01 -2.66 -16.82
C GLU A 608 53.35 -2.28 -18.16
N SER A 609 52.93 -3.30 -18.92
CA SER A 609 52.13 -3.09 -20.12
C SER A 609 50.67 -2.84 -19.78
N TRP A 610 49.99 -2.07 -20.62
CA TRP A 610 48.54 -1.93 -20.55
C TRP A 610 47.84 -3.30 -20.57
N SER A 611 46.95 -3.49 -19.61
CA SER A 611 46.01 -4.59 -19.53
C SER A 611 44.58 -4.03 -19.54
N THR A 612 43.63 -4.82 -20.02
CA THR A 612 42.21 -4.42 -20.04
C THR A 612 41.38 -5.38 -19.22
N TRP A 613 40.41 -4.84 -18.51
CA TRP A 613 39.32 -5.58 -17.89
C TRP A 613 38.01 -5.17 -18.59
N SER A 614 37.48 -6.08 -19.39
CA SER A 614 36.26 -5.89 -20.18
C SER A 614 35.15 -6.72 -19.54
N LEU A 615 34.10 -6.08 -19.00
CA LEU A 615 32.82 -6.67 -18.53
C LEU A 615 31.97 -5.69 -17.71
N GLY A 616 32.39 -4.42 -17.57
CA GLY A 616 31.74 -3.46 -16.70
C GLY A 616 30.38 -3.05 -17.26
N ARG A 617 29.33 -3.18 -16.43
CA ARG A 617 27.97 -2.74 -16.76
C ARG A 617 27.39 -2.00 -15.57
N ILE A 618 27.05 -0.73 -15.79
CA ILE A 618 26.48 0.14 -14.78
C ILE A 618 25.07 0.51 -15.25
N GLY A 619 24.09 0.26 -14.39
CA GLY A 619 22.71 0.71 -14.46
C GLY A 619 22.46 1.91 -13.54
N PRO A 620 21.19 2.24 -13.24
CA PRO A 620 20.84 3.48 -12.57
C PRO A 620 21.37 3.49 -11.14
N SER A 621 21.99 4.61 -10.76
CA SER A 621 22.63 4.74 -9.44
C SER A 621 23.63 3.61 -9.12
N GLY A 622 24.18 2.95 -10.14
CA GLY A 622 25.08 1.82 -10.00
C GLY A 622 26.52 2.22 -9.75
N SER A 623 27.28 1.29 -9.20
CA SER A 623 28.73 1.38 -9.11
C SER A 623 29.35 0.01 -9.38
N TRP A 624 30.55 0.00 -9.94
CA TRP A 624 31.34 -1.18 -10.18
C TRP A 624 32.64 -1.12 -9.38
N GLU A 625 32.90 -2.15 -8.59
CA GLU A 625 34.07 -2.21 -7.72
C GLU A 625 35.11 -3.22 -8.24
N LEU A 626 36.38 -2.86 -8.18
CA LEU A 626 37.52 -3.73 -8.51
C LEU A 626 38.55 -3.64 -7.38
N LEU A 627 39.32 -4.71 -7.19
CA LEU A 627 40.41 -4.75 -6.22
C LEU A 627 41.74 -4.62 -6.94
N LEU A 628 42.57 -3.64 -6.55
CA LEU A 628 43.87 -3.39 -7.14
C LEU A 628 44.97 -3.60 -6.08
N PRO A 629 45.74 -4.70 -6.16
CA PRO A 629 46.94 -4.85 -5.36
C PRO A 629 47.98 -3.80 -5.78
N VAL A 630 48.42 -2.99 -4.83
CA VAL A 630 49.38 -1.90 -5.02
C VAL A 630 50.63 -2.11 -4.18
N VAL A 631 51.76 -1.58 -4.64
CA VAL A 631 53.07 -1.60 -3.97
C VAL A 631 53.47 -0.17 -3.65
N ALA A 632 53.95 0.06 -2.42
CA ALA A 632 54.40 1.39 -2.00
C ALA A 632 55.51 1.93 -2.93
N GLY A 633 55.39 3.19 -3.33
CA GLY A 633 56.31 3.89 -4.22
C GLY A 633 55.87 3.85 -5.68
N ASP A 634 55.25 2.77 -6.15
CA ASP A 634 54.89 2.63 -7.56
C ASP A 634 53.70 3.50 -7.97
N ASP A 635 53.72 3.91 -9.24
CA ASP A 635 52.62 4.59 -9.90
C ASP A 635 51.66 3.58 -10.54
N TYR A 636 50.38 3.93 -10.56
CA TYR A 636 49.30 3.15 -11.16
C TYR A 636 48.46 4.05 -12.04
N GLU A 637 48.23 3.60 -13.27
CA GLU A 637 47.47 4.33 -14.28
C GLU A 637 46.24 3.52 -14.67
N LEU A 638 45.07 4.14 -14.58
CA LEU A 638 43.74 3.55 -14.77
C LEU A 638 42.94 4.44 -15.73
N SER A 639 42.40 3.88 -16.80
CA SER A 639 41.77 4.67 -17.87
C SER A 639 40.48 4.04 -18.39
N LEU A 640 39.43 4.85 -18.54
CA LEU A 640 38.23 4.56 -19.34
C LEU A 640 38.28 5.27 -20.71
N CYS A 641 39.37 5.96 -21.02
CA CYS A 641 39.55 6.72 -22.25
C CYS A 641 39.90 5.82 -23.44
N SER A 642 39.18 5.97 -24.54
CA SER A 642 39.46 5.26 -25.81
C SER A 642 40.85 5.50 -26.38
N ALA A 643 41.43 6.67 -26.14
CA ALA A 643 42.76 7.04 -26.59
C ALA A 643 43.90 6.48 -25.71
N VAL A 644 43.60 5.95 -24.51
CA VAL A 644 44.60 5.59 -23.50
C VAL A 644 44.43 4.14 -23.07
N GLY A 645 45.40 3.30 -23.43
CA GLY A 645 45.52 1.92 -22.91
C GLY A 645 44.44 0.93 -23.39
N GLY A 646 43.54 1.34 -24.27
CA GLY A 646 42.40 0.53 -24.72
C GLY A 646 41.19 0.59 -23.79
N GLY A 647 41.11 1.59 -22.91
CA GLY A 647 39.92 1.84 -22.09
C GLY A 647 38.74 2.27 -22.96
N SER A 648 37.51 2.14 -22.47
CA SER A 648 36.32 2.73 -23.11
C SER A 648 35.16 2.81 -22.13
N ALA A 649 34.28 3.80 -22.31
CA ALA A 649 32.94 3.81 -21.74
C ALA A 649 32.00 4.50 -22.72
N ASP A 650 30.75 4.04 -22.80
CA ASP A 650 29.69 4.63 -23.63
C ASP A 650 28.81 5.64 -22.86
N PHE A 651 29.21 5.97 -21.63
CA PHE A 651 28.53 6.89 -20.72
C PHE A 651 29.52 7.82 -20.01
N ASP A 652 28.95 8.77 -19.29
CA ASP A 652 29.68 9.73 -18.47
C ASP A 652 30.11 9.08 -17.14
N THR A 653 31.42 9.03 -16.89
CA THR A 653 32.02 8.18 -15.84
C THR A 653 32.77 8.98 -14.80
N VAL A 654 32.63 8.56 -13.55
CA VAL A 654 33.49 8.93 -12.42
C VAL A 654 34.28 7.71 -11.98
N MET A 655 35.60 7.84 -11.88
CA MET A 655 36.48 6.81 -11.32
C MET A 655 37.13 7.29 -10.04
N GLU A 656 37.04 6.48 -8.99
CA GLU A 656 37.65 6.74 -7.68
C GLU A 656 38.57 5.58 -7.29
N VAL A 657 39.79 5.92 -6.88
CA VAL A 657 40.64 5.06 -6.05
C VAL A 657 40.28 5.40 -4.60
N VAL A 658 39.45 4.56 -3.97
CA VAL A 658 38.74 4.92 -2.73
C VAL A 658 39.72 5.40 -1.64
N GLY A 659 39.50 6.64 -1.19
CA GLY A 659 40.31 7.30 -0.16
C GLY A 659 41.69 7.79 -0.62
N VAL A 660 41.96 7.81 -1.93
CA VAL A 660 43.24 8.28 -2.50
C VAL A 660 43.01 9.43 -3.47
N THR A 661 42.28 9.19 -4.56
CA THR A 661 42.04 10.18 -5.61
C THR A 661 40.79 9.81 -6.41
N SER A 662 40.21 10.78 -7.10
CA SER A 662 39.11 10.59 -8.03
C SER A 662 39.30 11.48 -9.25
N ASN A 663 38.83 11.01 -10.40
CA ASN A 663 38.74 11.79 -11.61
C ASN A 663 37.34 11.67 -12.21
N ASP A 664 36.97 12.72 -12.91
CA ASP A 664 35.75 12.92 -13.67
C ASP A 664 36.19 13.74 -14.90
N ASP A 665 35.80 13.32 -16.11
CA ASP A 665 36.06 14.04 -17.37
C ASP A 665 37.52 14.28 -17.84
N ASP A 666 38.49 13.38 -17.59
CA ASP A 666 39.88 13.60 -18.06
C ASP A 666 40.01 13.70 -19.60
N CYS A 667 39.23 12.91 -20.33
CA CYS A 667 39.34 12.77 -21.79
C CYS A 667 38.01 12.98 -22.53
N GLY A 668 37.21 13.92 -22.05
CA GLY A 668 35.83 14.13 -22.50
C GLY A 668 34.88 13.74 -21.39
N LEU A 669 34.04 12.74 -21.62
CA LEU A 669 33.10 12.20 -20.61
C LEU A 669 33.68 10.99 -19.84
N GLN A 670 34.93 10.63 -20.10
CA GLN A 670 35.55 9.45 -19.53
C GLN A 670 36.64 9.80 -18.52
N SER A 671 36.67 9.04 -17.44
CA SER A 671 37.64 9.19 -16.35
C SER A 671 38.99 8.54 -16.66
N HIS A 672 40.05 9.20 -16.20
CA HIS A 672 41.40 8.63 -16.15
C HIS A 672 42.12 9.07 -14.88
N VAL A 673 42.79 8.14 -14.22
CA VAL A 673 43.43 8.31 -12.92
C VAL A 673 44.87 7.82 -12.98
N LEU A 674 45.80 8.68 -12.57
CA LEU A 674 47.20 8.35 -12.29
C LEU A 674 47.48 8.64 -10.81
N PHE A 675 48.02 7.68 -10.07
CA PHE A 675 48.41 7.89 -8.67
C PHE A 675 49.62 7.07 -8.24
N THR A 676 50.39 7.61 -7.31
CA THR A 676 51.47 6.90 -6.61
C THR A 676 50.93 6.24 -5.34
N SER A 677 51.19 4.96 -5.13
CA SER A 677 50.77 4.29 -3.90
C SER A 677 51.71 4.62 -2.73
N ASP A 678 51.15 5.06 -1.61
CA ASP A 678 51.89 5.33 -0.36
C ASP A 678 52.21 4.05 0.46
N SER A 679 51.61 2.92 0.10
CA SER A 679 51.63 1.69 0.88
C SER A 679 51.45 0.45 0.01
N THR A 680 51.97 -0.69 0.48
CA THR A 680 51.73 -2.00 -0.15
C THR A 680 50.47 -2.60 0.44
N THR A 681 49.37 -2.53 -0.29
CA THR A 681 48.04 -2.95 0.17
C THR A 681 47.14 -3.32 -1.02
N THR A 682 45.87 -3.64 -0.78
CA THR A 682 44.85 -3.71 -1.84
C THR A 682 43.97 -2.47 -1.75
N ARG A 683 43.81 -1.76 -2.86
CA ARG A 683 42.92 -0.60 -3.00
C ARG A 683 41.64 -1.02 -3.70
N THR A 684 40.53 -0.36 -3.36
CA THR A 684 39.27 -0.50 -4.09
C THR A 684 39.21 0.58 -5.16
N ILE A 685 38.92 0.17 -6.39
CA ILE A 685 38.60 1.06 -7.51
C ILE A 685 37.10 1.05 -7.67
N SER A 686 36.46 2.21 -7.60
CA SER A 686 35.02 2.39 -7.81
C SER A 686 34.79 3.15 -9.11
N ILE A 687 34.00 2.59 -10.01
CA ILE A 687 33.56 3.23 -11.26
C ILE A 687 32.06 3.43 -11.17
N ARG A 688 31.55 4.62 -11.46
CA ARG A 688 30.12 4.94 -11.44
C ARG A 688 29.76 5.94 -12.53
N GLY A 689 28.47 6.12 -12.77
CA GLY A 689 27.98 7.24 -13.57
C GLY A 689 28.22 8.58 -12.87
N TYR A 690 28.41 9.63 -13.65
CA TYR A 690 28.50 11.01 -13.16
C TYR A 690 27.26 11.40 -12.33
N ASP A 691 26.07 11.10 -12.86
CA ASP A 691 24.79 11.25 -12.17
C ASP A 691 24.03 9.92 -12.05
N LEU A 692 22.79 9.97 -11.56
CA LEU A 692 21.97 8.78 -11.34
C LEU A 692 21.46 8.13 -12.64
N ALA A 693 21.46 8.87 -13.75
CA ALA A 693 20.99 8.45 -15.07
C ALA A 693 22.12 7.97 -15.98
N ALA A 694 23.36 8.37 -15.73
CA ALA A 694 24.55 7.93 -16.44
C ALA A 694 24.79 6.43 -16.22
N GLN A 695 24.48 5.65 -17.26
CA GLN A 695 24.51 4.19 -17.24
C GLN A 695 25.02 3.67 -18.59
N GLY A 696 25.64 2.49 -18.59
CA GLY A 696 26.20 1.93 -19.80
C GLY A 696 27.22 0.82 -19.55
N THR A 697 28.06 0.58 -20.56
CA THR A 697 29.12 -0.41 -20.55
C THR A 697 30.50 0.25 -20.53
N PHE A 698 31.47 -0.43 -19.90
CA PHE A 698 32.85 0.06 -19.90
C PHE A 698 33.89 -1.07 -19.97
N THR A 699 35.07 -0.70 -20.46
CA THR A 699 36.31 -1.46 -20.39
C THR A 699 37.35 -0.62 -19.66
N LEU A 700 37.89 -1.13 -18.56
CA LEU A 700 38.95 -0.46 -17.81
C LEU A 700 40.31 -0.88 -18.35
N ALA A 701 41.11 0.07 -18.81
CA ALA A 701 42.53 -0.14 -19.03
C ALA A 701 43.32 0.18 -17.75
N TYR A 702 44.32 -0.63 -17.43
CA TYR A 702 45.16 -0.43 -16.26
C TYR A 702 46.60 -0.92 -16.47
N ARG A 703 47.54 -0.28 -15.79
CA ARG A 703 48.94 -0.72 -15.70
C ARG A 703 49.60 -0.25 -14.40
N ARG A 704 50.71 -0.89 -14.05
CA ARG A 704 51.66 -0.47 -13.00
C ARG A 704 52.85 0.21 -13.65
N ILE A 705 53.38 1.24 -13.04
CA ILE A 705 54.61 1.93 -13.44
C ILE A 705 55.54 1.87 -12.23
N PRO A 706 56.48 0.91 -12.18
CA PRO A 706 57.38 0.76 -11.05
C PRO A 706 58.17 2.04 -10.78
N ASP A 707 58.34 2.40 -9.50
CA ASP A 707 59.22 3.51 -9.13
C ASP A 707 60.66 3.09 -9.37
N ASP A 708 61.20 3.53 -10.52
CA ASP A 708 62.58 3.26 -10.89
C ASP A 708 63.54 4.20 -10.15
N THR A 709 63.50 4.11 -8.82
CA THR A 709 64.44 4.78 -7.92
C THR A 709 65.89 4.43 -8.23
N LEU A 710 66.13 3.33 -8.96
CA LEU A 710 67.47 2.91 -9.38
C LEU A 710 68.10 3.85 -10.43
N PHE A 711 67.31 4.60 -11.21
CA PHE A 711 67.82 5.57 -12.19
C PHE A 711 67.46 7.02 -11.89
N ARG A 712 66.65 7.28 -10.86
CA ARG A 712 66.21 8.63 -10.50
C ARG A 712 67.35 9.52 -9.96
N ASP A 713 68.40 8.91 -9.40
CA ASP A 713 69.59 9.62 -8.92
C ASP A 713 70.69 9.80 -9.98
N GLY A 714 70.45 9.36 -11.23
CA GLY A 714 71.43 9.43 -12.31
C GLY A 714 72.59 8.45 -12.14
N PHE A 715 73.03 7.86 -13.24
CA PHE A 715 74.41 7.36 -13.29
C PHE A 715 75.31 8.60 -13.40
N ASP A 716 75.77 9.12 -12.27
CA ASP A 716 76.93 10.03 -12.25
C ASP A 716 78.21 9.33 -12.73
#